data_AF-A0A2N8L1A2-F1
#
_entry.id   AF-A0A2N8L1A2-F1
#
_cell.length_a   1.000
_cell.length_b   1.000
_cell.length_c   1.000
_cell.angle_alpha   90.00
_cell.angle_beta   90.00
_cell.angle_gamma   90.00
#
_symmetry.space_group_name_H-M   'P 1'
#
loop_
_entity.id
_entity.type
_entity.pdbx_description
1 polymer ?
#
loop_
_entity_poly.entity_id
_entity_poly.type
_entity_poly.pdbx_seq_one_letter_code
_entity_poly.pdbx_strand_id
1 'polypeptide(L)'
;MRIATFRYAWALMLASTLCACGGGGGGGGESSVSPPPGTPQTPPPVTPQPSPLPELPATGNALLILSEPGDPVGDGRGKVLSYDPRTAEFTVTGTERLVQVKVLGDQPWIGEFQLPTSGGPLVPGTYANLTSRVNEANPNGTQSWGPEPVLRNCTSPTGFIKILDAGYSGGQLTRLNLEFEQRCTALTGSLKGRLRWDASDRTEPPAPPPPSDGLWRAPASSVPSAGNYVYLEGGTGKNLSSGANFLYTPENALIRLSAAGRNLRFLVDGDLHWIGAFSGISPRNQVQIGHYPYLLEEQRNNPAKGALKWYQPTTSCPDKLGSSINSSNIEGWVAVDALKYAGDRLQFIEMRFEQRCVHSPNSPALRGQVRWTAADDRLPPAPAIVPAGLWTPPSSQLPTTGSYAYLTSEAGDWIGAGETTTLTPANHTFEVFESNGRIEVHIGGADGWHGIFEGPAFWGAPRAGYYPNLLKFTYGNPAKGGLSWSSPGRGCPSKGWFAIDSISYSHKVLRSLDLRFEHGCEGSAAVSRGKVNWVSNDPVLQAGRVDPVPAAPTRPPAPVPPARGSYILLEGGDDDYVGAGRRYLYTQANAQLKFLRNNRELSFWVNGDDRWSGQFLVPVNQTLKEGAVRFDRVASAAVEPDVAGLHWSGAGRGCTSVDRGSWSVEGLKWSGEQVLSADLAFVQYCAGAQSPLKGWIHWETPEPIKPDDPVYPPPADLWQLPESLRPASGTYLFLHSPSGAFIGDGQNRVLTPDNSSFKLQPYLTGFELQMQEGSRFWMLRALPIGSGPFKPGLYAGVLGSTDANPARGGFDFGGDSKACNSPQGWFVIDSISYAGSEPSAIEMRFEMSCEMRSMPVHGQLRWRR
;
A
#
# COMPACT_ATOMS: atom_id res chain seq x y z
N MET A 1 -11.14 39.07 -20.64
CA MET A 1 -11.19 40.47 -21.13
C MET A 1 -11.43 41.38 -19.93
N ARG A 2 -10.54 42.34 -19.63
CA ARG A 2 -10.53 43.23 -18.43
C ARG A 2 -10.34 42.46 -17.10
N ILE A 3 -9.35 42.74 -16.23
CA ILE A 3 -8.88 43.95 -15.52
C ILE A 3 -9.65 44.20 -14.21
N ALA A 4 -8.98 44.02 -13.05
CA ALA A 4 -8.91 44.98 -11.93
C ALA A 4 -8.02 44.47 -10.75
N THR A 5 -7.25 45.37 -10.13
CA THR A 5 -6.45 45.15 -8.90
C THR A 5 -6.75 46.25 -7.87
N PHE A 6 -7.00 45.93 -6.60
CA PHE A 6 -6.82 46.82 -5.43
C PHE A 6 -6.53 45.91 -4.20
N ARG A 7 -5.52 46.06 -3.32
CA ARG A 7 -4.84 47.19 -2.61
C ARG A 7 -5.48 47.53 -1.25
N TYR A 8 -4.66 47.44 -0.18
CA TYR A 8 -4.61 48.24 1.09
C TYR A 8 -5.93 48.51 1.87
N ALA A 9 -5.94 48.65 3.21
CA ALA A 9 -4.99 49.40 4.05
C ALA A 9 -4.97 48.98 5.55
N TRP A 10 -4.01 49.56 6.29
CA TRP A 10 -3.94 49.62 7.76
C TRP A 10 -4.19 51.06 8.25
N ALA A 11 -4.83 51.22 9.41
CA ALA A 11 -4.98 52.47 10.20
C ALA A 11 -5.62 52.13 11.57
N LEU A 12 -5.54 52.84 12.71
CA LEU A 12 -4.73 53.92 13.35
C LEU A 12 -5.13 53.88 14.87
N MET A 13 -4.65 54.62 15.89
CA MET A 13 -3.70 55.74 16.04
C MET A 13 -2.83 55.62 17.32
N LEU A 14 -2.60 56.70 18.10
CA LEU A 14 -1.23 57.06 18.56
C LEU A 14 -1.22 58.06 19.75
N ALA A 15 -0.65 57.68 20.91
CA ALA A 15 -0.38 58.59 22.07
C ALA A 15 0.60 57.95 23.09
N SER A 16 1.47 58.67 23.83
CA SER A 16 2.00 60.04 23.69
C SER A 16 3.26 60.27 24.57
N THR A 17 3.95 61.40 24.34
CA THR A 17 5.17 62.00 24.97
C THR A 17 5.06 62.31 26.49
N LEU A 18 6.09 62.75 27.28
CA LEU A 18 7.23 63.71 27.08
C LEU A 18 8.46 63.53 28.06
N CYS A 19 9.66 63.85 27.54
CA CYS A 19 10.82 64.66 28.06
C CYS A 19 11.45 64.65 29.50
N ALA A 20 12.71 65.14 29.51
CA ALA A 20 13.52 65.84 30.56
C ALA A 20 14.39 65.02 31.56
N CYS A 21 15.54 65.49 32.08
CA CYS A 21 16.66 66.29 31.50
C CYS A 21 17.89 66.39 32.46
N GLY A 22 19.11 66.55 31.92
CA GLY A 22 20.35 66.99 32.64
C GLY A 22 21.25 65.89 33.26
N GLY A 23 22.56 66.09 33.48
CA GLY A 23 23.44 67.19 33.01
C GLY A 23 24.81 67.32 33.75
N GLY A 24 25.91 67.49 33.00
CA GLY A 24 27.27 67.84 33.50
C GLY A 24 28.16 66.67 33.98
N GLY A 25 29.50 66.78 34.03
CA GLY A 25 30.39 67.81 33.45
C GLY A 25 31.77 67.94 34.13
N GLY A 26 32.87 67.67 33.40
CA GLY A 26 34.28 67.89 33.84
C GLY A 26 34.87 66.82 34.78
N GLY A 27 36.20 66.76 35.01
CA GLY A 27 37.29 67.45 34.30
C GLY A 27 38.61 67.62 35.10
N GLY A 28 39.59 66.72 34.93
CA GLY A 28 41.01 66.90 35.32
C GLY A 28 41.38 66.68 36.81
N GLY A 29 42.67 66.44 37.08
CA GLY A 29 43.25 66.35 38.42
C GLY A 29 44.38 65.31 38.56
N GLU A 30 45.54 65.71 39.10
CA GLU A 30 46.71 64.85 39.36
C GLU A 30 46.90 64.54 40.87
N SER A 31 47.90 63.71 41.17
CA SER A 31 48.65 63.59 42.45
C SER A 31 48.06 62.80 43.66
N SER A 32 48.61 61.59 43.82
CA SER A 32 49.09 60.94 45.06
C SER A 32 48.54 61.32 46.46
N VAL A 33 47.86 60.37 47.12
CA VAL A 33 47.89 60.15 48.60
C VAL A 33 47.82 58.63 48.90
N SER A 34 48.51 58.16 49.94
CA SER A 34 48.34 56.83 50.58
C SER A 34 47.94 57.03 52.05
N PRO A 35 47.04 56.21 52.66
CA PRO A 35 47.35 54.87 53.20
C PRO A 35 46.08 53.95 53.14
N PRO A 36 45.82 52.93 54.01
CA PRO A 36 46.62 52.14 54.97
C PRO A 36 46.58 50.61 54.69
N PRO A 37 47.25 49.74 55.47
CA PRO A 37 47.43 48.32 55.09
C PRO A 37 46.32 47.36 55.58
N GLY A 38 45.93 46.45 54.69
CA GLY A 38 45.73 45.02 54.97
C GLY A 38 44.59 44.58 55.89
N THR A 39 43.41 44.31 55.32
CA THR A 39 42.47 43.30 55.85
C THR A 39 42.46 42.06 54.94
N PRO A 40 42.23 40.83 55.48
CA PRO A 40 42.25 39.62 54.66
C PRO A 40 41.07 39.57 53.68
N GLN A 41 41.34 39.31 52.41
CA GLN A 41 40.27 38.98 51.45
C GLN A 41 39.77 37.56 51.70
N THR A 42 38.45 37.41 51.78
CA THR A 42 37.77 36.12 51.68
C THR A 42 38.11 35.45 50.33
N PRO A 43 38.26 34.12 50.26
CA PRO A 43 38.39 33.44 48.97
C PRO A 43 37.20 33.77 48.05
N PRO A 44 37.41 33.91 46.73
CA PRO A 44 36.30 34.05 45.79
C PRO A 44 35.40 32.82 45.86
N PRO A 45 34.08 32.97 45.59
CA PRO A 45 33.14 31.85 45.65
C PRO A 45 33.57 30.76 44.65
N VAL A 46 33.69 29.53 45.14
CA VAL A 46 34.04 28.37 44.31
C VAL A 46 32.93 28.18 43.27
N THR A 47 33.26 28.39 42.00
CA THR A 47 32.38 28.10 40.87
C THR A 47 31.96 26.63 40.95
N PRO A 48 30.67 26.28 40.86
CA PRO A 48 30.24 24.89 40.89
C PRO A 48 30.92 24.09 39.78
N GLN A 49 31.80 23.16 40.16
CA GLN A 49 32.43 22.25 39.22
C GLN A 49 31.34 21.38 38.60
N PRO A 50 31.20 21.31 37.25
CA PRO A 50 30.15 20.51 36.62
C PRO A 50 30.25 19.06 37.07
N SER A 51 29.16 18.51 37.61
CA SER A 51 29.11 17.13 38.07
C SER A 51 29.54 16.18 36.94
N PRO A 52 30.47 15.24 37.17
CA PRO A 52 30.79 14.23 36.18
C PRO A 52 29.53 13.41 35.86
N LEU A 53 29.45 12.90 34.63
CA LEU A 53 28.43 11.90 34.29
C LEU A 53 28.47 10.74 35.29
N PRO A 54 27.32 10.21 35.74
CA PRO A 54 27.28 9.01 36.55
C PRO A 54 28.01 7.84 35.86
N GLU A 55 28.45 6.88 36.65
CA GLU A 55 28.88 5.60 36.09
C GLU A 55 27.69 4.84 35.51
N LEU A 56 27.92 4.08 34.45
CA LEU A 56 26.94 3.13 33.93
C LEU A 56 26.71 2.03 34.99
N PRO A 57 25.55 1.33 34.97
CA PRO A 57 25.34 0.13 35.80
C PRO A 57 26.50 -0.87 35.66
N ALA A 58 26.75 -1.73 36.64
CA ALA A 58 27.89 -2.66 36.59
C ALA A 58 27.84 -3.64 35.39
N THR A 59 26.66 -4.03 34.92
CA THR A 59 26.43 -5.00 33.83
C THR A 59 25.27 -4.58 32.91
N GLY A 60 25.13 -5.27 31.77
CA GLY A 60 24.07 -5.04 30.78
C GLY A 60 24.31 -3.82 29.87
N ASN A 61 23.50 -3.66 28.84
CA ASN A 61 23.55 -2.50 27.96
C ASN A 61 23.02 -1.25 28.68
N ALA A 62 23.61 -0.09 28.42
CA ALA A 62 23.20 1.16 29.04
C ALA A 62 23.64 2.39 28.23
N LEU A 63 22.79 3.41 28.20
CA LEU A 63 23.09 4.74 27.66
C LEU A 63 22.76 5.81 28.70
N LEU A 64 23.74 6.64 29.05
CA LEU A 64 23.57 7.87 29.82
C LEU A 64 23.81 9.07 28.90
N ILE A 65 22.93 10.07 28.96
CA ILE A 65 23.07 11.35 28.25
C ILE A 65 22.84 12.50 29.22
N LEU A 66 23.73 13.50 29.21
CA LEU A 66 23.61 14.77 29.93
C LEU A 66 23.64 15.92 28.92
N SER A 67 22.58 16.73 28.94
CA SER A 67 22.49 17.99 28.18
C SER A 67 22.72 19.16 29.13
N GLU A 68 23.88 19.79 29.04
CA GLU A 68 24.27 20.90 29.92
C GLU A 68 23.49 22.20 29.58
N PRO A 69 23.34 23.14 30.53
CA PRO A 69 22.75 24.46 30.27
C PRO A 69 23.33 25.17 29.03
N GLY A 70 22.50 25.30 27.99
CA GLY A 70 22.86 25.87 26.70
C GLY A 70 23.08 24.88 25.56
N ASP A 71 23.08 23.56 25.79
CA ASP A 71 23.04 22.58 24.69
C ASP A 71 21.66 22.60 23.99
N PRO A 72 21.57 22.80 22.66
CA PRO A 72 20.30 22.84 21.95
C PRO A 72 19.74 21.44 21.65
N VAL A 73 20.53 20.37 21.78
CA VAL A 73 20.15 19.02 21.31
C VAL A 73 19.26 18.30 22.32
N GLY A 74 19.62 18.33 23.60
CA GLY A 74 18.86 17.74 24.72
C GLY A 74 18.03 18.73 25.54
N ASP A 75 17.63 19.86 24.95
CA ASP A 75 16.89 20.97 25.60
C ASP A 75 17.63 21.71 26.74
N GLY A 76 18.92 21.45 26.96
CA GLY A 76 19.79 22.22 27.85
C GLY A 76 19.38 22.23 29.32
N ARG A 77 18.70 21.18 29.79
CA ARG A 77 18.03 21.19 31.12
C ARG A 77 18.91 20.73 32.29
N GLY A 78 20.17 20.39 32.06
CA GLY A 78 21.06 19.82 33.08
C GLY A 78 20.64 18.44 33.60
N LYS A 79 19.65 17.81 32.96
CA LYS A 79 19.11 16.50 33.37
C LYS A 79 19.92 15.37 32.74
N VAL A 80 20.28 14.37 33.55
CA VAL A 80 20.75 13.07 33.05
C VAL A 80 19.54 12.23 32.61
N LEU A 81 19.57 11.75 31.37
CA LEU A 81 18.70 10.69 30.86
C LEU A 81 19.45 9.36 30.96
N SER A 82 18.75 8.29 31.31
CA SER A 82 19.31 6.96 31.53
C SER A 82 18.40 5.92 30.87
N TYR A 83 19.01 5.01 30.12
CA TYR A 83 18.33 3.95 29.38
C TYR A 83 19.08 2.63 29.57
N ASP A 84 18.33 1.54 29.72
CA ASP A 84 18.80 0.14 29.75
C ASP A 84 17.80 -0.74 28.94
N PRO A 85 18.10 -2.01 28.64
CA PRO A 85 17.16 -2.91 27.96
C PRO A 85 15.83 -3.15 28.66
N ARG A 86 15.65 -2.65 29.89
CA ARG A 86 14.36 -2.69 30.60
C ARG A 86 13.48 -1.47 30.31
N THR A 87 14.07 -0.42 29.75
CA THR A 87 13.48 0.92 29.58
C THR A 87 13.64 1.49 28.17
N ALA A 88 14.42 0.86 27.28
CA ALA A 88 14.55 1.18 25.87
C ALA A 88 15.00 -0.01 25.03
N GLU A 89 14.72 0.00 23.73
CA GLU A 89 15.29 -0.95 22.77
C GLU A 89 16.61 -0.41 22.19
N PHE A 90 17.66 -1.24 22.17
CA PHE A 90 19.01 -0.87 21.71
C PHE A 90 19.37 -1.57 20.39
N THR A 91 19.58 -0.79 19.34
CA THR A 91 20.14 -1.25 18.07
C THR A 91 21.47 -0.54 17.84
N VAL A 92 22.56 -1.31 17.74
CA VAL A 92 23.86 -0.79 17.29
C VAL A 92 24.25 -1.55 16.04
N THR A 93 24.50 -0.82 14.96
CA THR A 93 25.09 -1.37 13.74
C THR A 93 26.48 -0.77 13.56
N GLY A 94 27.44 -1.61 13.18
CA GLY A 94 28.84 -1.21 13.14
C GLY A 94 29.64 -1.97 12.09
N THR A 95 30.25 -1.20 11.19
CA THR A 95 31.36 -1.65 10.34
C THR A 95 32.69 -1.28 11.01
N GLU A 96 33.81 -1.47 10.32
CA GLU A 96 35.10 -0.92 10.77
C GLU A 96 35.13 0.62 10.76
N ARG A 97 34.31 1.29 9.93
CA ARG A 97 34.44 2.73 9.65
C ARG A 97 33.25 3.60 10.03
N LEU A 98 32.06 3.03 10.12
CA LEU A 98 30.82 3.72 10.50
C LEU A 98 30.10 2.90 11.56
N VAL A 99 29.72 3.55 12.65
CA VAL A 99 28.84 3.02 13.68
C VAL A 99 27.62 3.92 13.84
N GLN A 100 26.44 3.30 13.89
CA GLN A 100 25.16 3.93 14.19
C GLN A 100 24.58 3.26 15.44
N VAL A 101 24.34 4.06 16.47
CA VAL A 101 23.69 3.69 17.73
C VAL A 101 22.29 4.27 17.71
N LYS A 102 21.27 3.44 17.95
CA LYS A 102 19.87 3.84 18.07
C LYS A 102 19.29 3.27 19.34
N VAL A 103 18.76 4.15 20.20
CA VAL A 103 18.16 3.77 21.49
C VAL A 103 16.74 4.32 21.55
N LEU A 104 15.76 3.43 21.44
CA LEU A 104 14.34 3.74 21.43
C LEU A 104 13.76 3.66 22.85
N GLY A 105 13.83 4.77 23.58
CA GLY A 105 13.18 4.96 24.88
C GLY A 105 12.14 6.08 24.86
N ASP A 106 11.68 6.54 26.03
CA ASP A 106 10.65 7.60 26.19
C ASP A 106 10.97 8.91 25.43
N GLN A 107 12.26 9.17 25.24
CA GLN A 107 12.80 10.04 24.21
C GLN A 107 13.82 9.18 23.44
N PRO A 108 13.61 8.90 22.14
CA PRO A 108 14.55 8.10 21.36
C PRO A 108 15.76 8.94 20.95
N TRP A 109 16.91 8.27 20.80
CA TRP A 109 18.19 8.87 20.44
C TRP A 109 18.86 8.11 19.31
N ILE A 110 19.53 8.87 18.44
CA ILE A 110 20.46 8.37 17.42
C ILE A 110 21.84 8.99 17.65
N GLY A 111 22.89 8.18 17.48
CA GLY A 111 24.29 8.55 17.56
C GLY A 111 25.08 7.91 16.43
N GLU A 112 25.60 8.72 15.51
CA GLU A 112 26.37 8.28 14.36
C GLU A 112 27.81 8.80 14.46
N PHE A 113 28.78 7.95 14.16
CA PHE A 113 30.17 8.38 14.04
C PHE A 113 30.94 7.60 12.97
N GLN A 114 31.78 8.34 12.23
CA GLN A 114 32.56 7.82 11.11
C GLN A 114 34.06 8.07 11.35
N LEU A 115 34.88 7.05 11.16
CA LEU A 115 36.35 7.14 11.23
C LEU A 115 36.96 7.74 9.96
N PRO A 116 38.18 8.29 10.03
CA PRO A 116 38.96 8.68 8.85
C PRO A 116 39.07 7.56 7.80
N THR A 117 39.19 7.94 6.52
CA THR A 117 39.23 7.01 5.38
C THR A 117 40.43 6.05 5.38
N SER A 118 41.48 6.33 6.15
CA SER A 118 42.65 5.47 6.37
C SER A 118 42.50 4.47 7.54
N GLY A 119 41.39 4.52 8.29
CA GLY A 119 41.15 3.66 9.45
C GLY A 119 40.79 2.21 9.10
N GLY A 120 41.28 1.30 9.96
CA GLY A 120 40.74 -0.06 10.15
C GLY A 120 39.69 -0.10 11.28
N PRO A 121 39.51 -1.23 12.00
CA PRO A 121 38.47 -1.35 13.03
C PRO A 121 38.67 -0.41 14.22
N LEU A 122 37.59 -0.13 14.95
CA LEU A 122 37.62 0.67 16.17
C LEU A 122 38.54 0.05 17.22
N VAL A 123 39.55 0.82 17.64
CA VAL A 123 40.43 0.49 18.77
C VAL A 123 40.16 1.43 19.95
N PRO A 124 40.38 0.98 21.20
CA PRO A 124 40.34 1.85 22.38
C PRO A 124 41.28 3.06 22.25
N GLY A 125 40.78 4.25 22.58
CA GLY A 125 41.48 5.51 22.37
C GLY A 125 40.54 6.72 22.27
N THR A 126 41.10 7.93 22.28
CA THR A 126 40.35 9.18 22.16
C THR A 126 40.46 9.74 20.75
N TYR A 127 39.32 9.81 20.05
CA TYR A 127 39.16 10.41 18.74
C TYR A 127 38.61 11.83 18.95
N ALA A 128 39.46 12.84 18.72
CA ALA A 128 39.17 14.25 19.02
C ALA A 128 39.08 15.10 17.75
N ASN A 129 38.49 16.29 17.86
CA ASN A 129 38.24 17.22 16.75
C ASN A 129 37.33 16.64 15.66
N LEU A 130 36.38 15.78 16.06
CA LEU A 130 35.34 15.23 15.21
C LEU A 130 34.36 16.34 14.78
N THR A 131 33.98 16.39 13.50
CA THR A 131 33.06 17.40 12.95
C THR A 131 31.70 16.81 12.55
N SER A 132 30.83 17.65 11.96
CA SER A 132 29.58 17.21 11.35
C SER A 132 29.76 16.50 10.01
N ARG A 133 28.68 15.88 9.54
CA ARG A 133 28.46 15.24 8.22
C ARG A 133 29.27 13.97 7.91
N VAL A 134 28.66 12.83 8.23
CA VAL A 134 28.94 11.54 7.58
C VAL A 134 28.93 11.72 6.06
N ASN A 135 29.90 11.11 5.36
CA ASN A 135 30.19 11.22 3.91
C ASN A 135 30.97 12.47 3.43
N GLU A 136 31.36 13.43 4.28
CA GLU A 136 32.41 14.38 3.92
C GLU A 136 33.80 13.82 4.26
N ALA A 137 34.80 14.09 3.43
CA ALA A 137 36.14 13.48 3.50
C ALA A 137 37.03 14.11 4.61
N ASN A 138 36.57 14.03 5.87
CA ASN A 138 37.28 14.59 7.01
C ASN A 138 38.45 13.68 7.47
N PRO A 139 39.70 14.17 7.53
CA PRO A 139 40.86 13.40 8.02
C PRO A 139 40.80 13.05 9.52
N ASN A 140 39.94 13.69 10.32
CA ASN A 140 39.76 13.42 11.75
C ASN A 140 38.56 12.50 12.06
N GLY A 141 37.62 12.32 11.11
CA GLY A 141 36.34 11.64 11.34
C GLY A 141 35.22 12.56 11.84
N THR A 142 34.02 12.01 11.99
CA THR A 142 32.78 12.77 12.22
C THR A 142 31.95 12.20 13.37
N GLN A 143 31.15 13.04 14.02
CA GLN A 143 30.12 12.61 14.98
C GLN A 143 28.81 13.40 14.82
N SER A 144 27.69 12.76 15.15
CA SER A 144 26.37 13.38 15.26
C SER A 144 25.52 12.62 16.28
N TRP A 145 25.16 13.27 17.39
CA TRP A 145 24.20 12.74 18.37
C TRP A 145 22.97 13.65 18.43
N GLY A 146 21.77 13.06 18.46
CA GLY A 146 20.51 13.81 18.56
C GLY A 146 19.26 12.95 18.84
N PRO A 147 18.13 13.58 19.16
CA PRO A 147 16.84 12.90 19.33
C PRO A 147 16.24 12.49 17.98
N GLU A 148 15.35 11.49 17.97
CA GLU A 148 14.61 11.06 16.77
C GLU A 148 13.09 11.38 16.86
N PRO A 149 12.42 11.79 15.77
CA PRO A 149 13.00 12.32 14.53
C PRO A 149 13.83 13.58 14.80
N VAL A 150 14.75 13.91 13.89
CA VAL A 150 15.84 14.87 14.14
C VAL A 150 15.36 16.34 14.08
N LEU A 151 14.57 16.72 15.07
CA LEU A 151 13.97 18.04 15.25
C LEU A 151 14.96 19.10 15.78
N ARG A 152 16.11 18.66 16.32
CA ARG A 152 17.11 19.53 16.96
C ARG A 152 18.52 19.19 16.46
N ASN A 153 18.87 19.78 15.32
CA ASN A 153 20.16 19.55 14.65
C ASN A 153 21.28 20.42 15.23
N CYS A 154 22.39 19.78 15.60
CA CYS A 154 23.68 20.45 15.73
C CYS A 154 24.28 20.55 14.32
N THR A 155 24.31 21.74 13.70
CA THR A 155 24.80 21.91 12.32
C THR A 155 26.33 21.79 12.20
N SER A 156 27.03 22.25 13.25
CA SER A 156 28.48 22.13 13.41
C SER A 156 28.83 21.61 14.81
N PRO A 157 28.59 20.33 15.13
CA PRO A 157 29.24 19.65 16.24
C PRO A 157 30.76 19.71 16.13
N THR A 158 31.41 19.99 17.26
CA THR A 158 32.81 19.68 17.55
C THR A 158 32.88 18.86 18.84
N GLY A 159 33.96 18.13 19.07
CA GLY A 159 34.18 17.41 20.33
C GLY A 159 35.02 16.14 20.18
N PHE A 160 34.70 15.11 20.98
CA PHE A 160 35.43 13.85 21.01
C PHE A 160 34.52 12.64 21.25
N ILE A 161 34.99 11.47 20.78
CA ILE A 161 34.54 10.15 21.22
C ILE A 161 35.75 9.42 21.78
N LYS A 162 35.60 8.81 22.96
CA LYS A 162 36.61 8.01 23.63
C LYS A 162 36.12 6.57 23.71
N ILE A 163 36.68 5.70 22.88
CA ILE A 163 36.41 4.27 22.91
C ILE A 163 37.18 3.67 24.09
N LEU A 164 36.47 3.00 24.99
CA LEU A 164 37.01 2.29 26.14
C LEU A 164 37.23 0.80 25.83
N ASP A 165 36.34 0.21 25.03
CA ASP A 165 36.38 -1.18 24.58
C ASP A 165 35.60 -1.32 23.26
N ALA A 166 36.06 -2.20 22.38
CA ALA A 166 35.41 -2.54 21.12
C ALA A 166 35.71 -4.02 20.80
N GLY A 167 34.66 -4.80 20.52
CA GLY A 167 34.76 -6.20 20.15
C GLY A 167 34.14 -6.44 18.77
N TYR A 168 34.75 -7.33 17.99
CA TYR A 168 34.31 -7.68 16.64
C TYR A 168 34.23 -9.22 16.47
N SER A 169 33.33 -9.68 15.61
CA SER A 169 33.27 -11.06 15.12
C SER A 169 32.85 -11.06 13.65
N GLY A 170 33.58 -11.76 12.78
CA GLY A 170 33.32 -11.78 11.34
C GLY A 170 33.32 -10.40 10.66
N GLY A 171 34.03 -9.41 11.22
CA GLY A 171 34.01 -8.01 10.77
C GLY A 171 32.83 -7.17 11.25
N GLN A 172 31.85 -7.76 11.94
CA GLN A 172 30.75 -7.03 12.58
C GLN A 172 31.09 -6.68 14.02
N LEU A 173 30.70 -5.47 14.47
CA LEU A 173 30.85 -5.04 15.85
C LEU A 173 29.93 -5.86 16.77
N THR A 174 30.48 -6.44 17.83
CA THR A 174 29.74 -7.26 18.81
C THR A 174 29.71 -6.66 20.21
N ARG A 175 30.66 -5.77 20.55
CA ARG A 175 30.70 -5.05 21.85
C ARG A 175 31.25 -3.64 21.63
N LEU A 176 30.75 -2.66 22.39
CA LEU A 176 31.15 -1.26 22.32
C LEU A 176 31.00 -0.60 23.68
N ASN A 177 32.05 0.06 24.17
CA ASN A 177 32.00 0.90 25.36
C ASN A 177 32.66 2.24 25.05
N LEU A 178 31.94 3.36 25.20
CA LEU A 178 32.45 4.68 24.86
C LEU A 178 31.93 5.81 25.77
N GLU A 179 32.70 6.89 25.80
CA GLU A 179 32.29 8.20 26.32
C GLU A 179 32.31 9.19 25.15
N PHE A 180 31.40 10.17 25.12
CA PHE A 180 31.39 11.22 24.08
C PHE A 180 31.08 12.60 24.63
N GLU A 181 31.54 13.62 23.91
CA GLU A 181 31.14 15.02 24.10
C GLU A 181 30.93 15.69 22.73
N GLN A 182 29.80 16.38 22.59
CA GLN A 182 29.40 17.14 21.42
C GLN A 182 29.07 18.58 21.82
N ARG A 183 29.64 19.56 21.13
CA ARG A 183 29.38 21.01 21.30
C ARG A 183 28.96 21.61 19.97
N CYS A 184 27.88 22.40 19.96
CA CYS A 184 27.50 23.17 18.77
C CYS A 184 28.20 24.53 18.81
N THR A 185 28.89 24.93 17.74
CA THR A 185 29.85 26.08 17.68
C THR A 185 29.31 27.48 18.01
N ALA A 186 28.05 27.62 18.41
CA ALA A 186 27.41 28.89 18.77
C ALA A 186 26.98 29.01 20.25
N LEU A 187 27.19 27.96 21.06
CA LEU A 187 26.55 27.83 22.39
C LEU A 187 27.50 27.31 23.49
N THR A 188 27.12 27.53 24.74
CA THR A 188 27.98 27.32 25.93
C THR A 188 27.90 25.92 26.56
N GLY A 189 26.79 25.21 26.36
CA GLY A 189 26.56 23.87 26.92
C GLY A 189 27.00 22.76 25.96
N SER A 190 27.45 21.63 26.52
CA SER A 190 27.74 20.41 25.75
C SER A 190 26.70 19.32 25.98
N LEU A 191 26.52 18.47 24.97
CA LEU A 191 25.86 17.18 25.08
C LEU A 191 26.95 16.13 25.38
N LYS A 192 26.90 15.52 26.55
CA LYS A 192 27.82 14.47 27.00
C LYS A 192 27.10 13.15 27.11
N GLY A 193 27.78 12.02 26.88
CA GLY A 193 27.19 10.72 27.13
C GLY A 193 28.17 9.59 27.36
N ARG A 194 27.63 8.47 27.83
CA ARG A 194 28.31 7.20 28.05
C ARG A 194 27.43 6.07 27.52
N LEU A 195 28.01 5.18 26.73
CA LEU A 195 27.34 4.01 26.16
C LEU A 195 28.14 2.76 26.49
N ARG A 196 27.48 1.72 27.00
CA ARG A 196 27.95 0.34 26.91
C ARG A 196 26.92 -0.49 26.18
N TRP A 197 27.38 -1.26 25.21
CA TRP A 197 26.59 -2.19 24.42
C TRP A 197 27.35 -3.50 24.19
N ASP A 198 26.62 -4.60 24.25
CA ASP A 198 27.05 -5.96 24.01
C ASP A 198 25.92 -6.70 23.26
N ALA A 199 26.27 -7.28 22.10
CA ALA A 199 25.35 -8.04 21.26
C ALA A 199 24.93 -9.40 21.88
N SER A 200 25.57 -9.81 22.97
CA SER A 200 25.18 -10.99 23.74
C SER A 200 24.20 -10.70 24.89
N ASP A 201 23.92 -9.43 25.21
CA ASP A 201 22.93 -9.09 26.25
C ASP A 201 21.52 -9.58 25.85
N ARG A 202 20.84 -10.28 26.77
CA ARG A 202 19.48 -10.82 26.62
C ARG A 202 18.54 -10.30 27.72
N THR A 203 18.90 -9.20 28.37
CA THR A 203 18.03 -8.50 29.32
C THR A 203 16.77 -8.01 28.59
N GLU A 204 15.60 -8.56 28.94
CA GLU A 204 14.31 -8.07 28.45
C GLU A 204 13.68 -7.01 29.38
N PRO A 205 12.72 -6.22 28.87
CA PRO A 205 11.80 -5.47 29.72
C PRO A 205 10.97 -6.36 30.64
N PRO A 206 10.61 -5.86 31.84
CA PRO A 206 9.74 -6.60 32.76
C PRO A 206 8.39 -6.91 32.11
N ALA A 207 7.73 -7.97 32.58
CA ALA A 207 6.33 -8.15 32.25
C ALA A 207 5.48 -6.99 32.78
N PRO A 208 4.40 -6.60 32.08
CA PRO A 208 3.50 -5.56 32.58
C PRO A 208 2.90 -6.04 33.91
N PRO A 209 2.84 -5.19 34.95
CA PRO A 209 2.22 -5.55 36.23
C PRO A 209 0.73 -5.89 36.03
N PRO A 210 0.10 -6.66 36.94
CA PRO A 210 -1.34 -6.92 36.86
C PRO A 210 -2.17 -5.63 36.77
N PRO A 211 -3.33 -5.62 36.07
CA PRO A 211 -4.25 -4.50 36.11
C PRO A 211 -4.73 -4.23 37.54
N SER A 212 -4.76 -2.97 37.95
CA SER A 212 -5.30 -2.57 39.25
C SER A 212 -6.79 -2.23 39.16
N ASP A 213 -7.54 -2.54 40.22
CA ASP A 213 -8.99 -2.35 40.29
C ASP A 213 -9.43 -0.88 40.17
N GLY A 214 -8.54 0.06 40.52
CA GLY A 214 -8.77 1.50 40.42
C GLY A 214 -8.65 2.08 39.00
N LEU A 215 -8.26 1.29 38.00
CA LEU A 215 -8.30 1.71 36.60
C LEU A 215 -9.76 1.80 36.11
N TRP A 216 -10.09 2.83 35.32
CA TRP A 216 -11.44 3.01 34.77
C TRP A 216 -11.94 1.76 34.03
N ARG A 217 -13.24 1.50 34.11
CA ARG A 217 -13.98 0.45 33.43
C ARG A 217 -15.33 1.03 32.98
N ALA A 218 -15.86 0.58 31.85
CA ALA A 218 -17.20 0.98 31.41
C ALA A 218 -18.26 0.53 32.44
N PRO A 219 -19.36 1.28 32.65
CA PRO A 219 -20.45 0.83 33.51
C PRO A 219 -21.00 -0.51 33.04
N ALA A 220 -21.24 -1.45 33.97
CA ALA A 220 -21.69 -2.81 33.61
C ALA A 220 -23.07 -2.86 32.93
N SER A 221 -23.87 -1.79 33.05
CA SER A 221 -25.14 -1.57 32.34
C SER A 221 -24.99 -0.97 30.94
N SER A 222 -23.77 -0.58 30.55
CA SER A 222 -23.46 0.08 29.27
C SER A 222 -22.68 -0.81 28.29
N VAL A 223 -22.41 -2.06 28.66
CA VAL A 223 -21.72 -3.06 27.82
C VAL A 223 -22.42 -4.42 27.88
N PRO A 224 -22.44 -5.21 26.78
CA PRO A 224 -22.90 -6.60 26.81
C PRO A 224 -22.07 -7.47 27.76
N SER A 225 -22.73 -8.43 28.42
CA SER A 225 -22.06 -9.44 29.26
C SER A 225 -21.35 -10.55 28.47
N ALA A 226 -21.61 -10.65 27.16
CA ALA A 226 -21.07 -11.67 26.27
C ALA A 226 -20.88 -11.16 24.83
N GLY A 227 -20.11 -11.91 24.03
CA GLY A 227 -19.78 -11.57 22.65
C GLY A 227 -18.83 -10.38 22.50
N ASN A 228 -18.66 -9.92 21.27
CA ASN A 228 -17.81 -8.80 20.89
C ASN A 228 -18.48 -7.45 21.16
N TYR A 229 -17.70 -6.49 21.64
CA TYR A 229 -18.07 -5.08 21.66
C TYR A 229 -16.85 -4.16 21.71
N VAL A 230 -17.04 -2.92 21.25
CA VAL A 230 -16.15 -1.79 21.52
C VAL A 230 -17.00 -0.67 22.11
N TYR A 231 -16.78 -0.37 23.39
CA TYR A 231 -17.37 0.76 24.08
C TYR A 231 -16.35 1.90 24.16
N LEU A 232 -16.77 3.11 23.83
CA LEU A 232 -15.95 4.33 23.90
C LEU A 232 -16.71 5.41 24.69
N GLU A 233 -15.99 6.09 25.57
CA GLU A 233 -16.49 7.19 26.40
C GLU A 233 -15.49 8.33 26.35
N GLY A 234 -15.95 9.58 26.27
CA GLY A 234 -15.04 10.71 26.45
C GLY A 234 -15.77 11.95 26.92
N GLY A 235 -15.12 12.70 27.81
CA GLY A 235 -15.72 13.89 28.44
C GLY A 235 -15.99 15.06 27.49
N THR A 236 -16.73 16.05 27.99
CA THR A 236 -17.16 17.22 27.22
C THR A 236 -15.98 18.13 26.83
N GLY A 237 -15.83 18.38 25.52
CA GLY A 237 -14.78 19.25 24.98
C GLY A 237 -14.55 19.03 23.48
N LYS A 238 -13.71 19.88 22.86
CA LYS A 238 -13.29 19.73 21.46
C LYS A 238 -12.22 18.63 21.33
N ASN A 239 -12.63 17.37 21.32
CA ASN A 239 -11.76 16.19 21.16
C ASN A 239 -12.55 15.00 20.57
N LEU A 240 -11.85 13.89 20.34
CA LEU A 240 -12.25 12.67 19.60
C LEU A 240 -13.71 12.17 19.74
N SER A 241 -14.37 12.33 20.90
CA SER A 241 -15.76 11.88 21.12
C SER A 241 -16.80 13.02 21.16
N SER A 242 -16.37 14.28 21.18
CA SER A 242 -17.22 15.47 21.41
C SER A 242 -18.12 15.41 22.65
N GLY A 243 -17.77 14.61 23.67
CA GLY A 243 -18.59 14.42 24.88
C GLY A 243 -19.62 13.30 24.80
N ALA A 244 -19.65 12.51 23.72
CA ALA A 244 -20.56 11.39 23.51
C ALA A 244 -19.94 10.03 23.90
N ASN A 245 -20.81 9.08 24.22
CA ASN A 245 -20.46 7.67 24.45
C ASN A 245 -21.00 6.82 23.30
N PHE A 246 -20.23 5.81 22.90
CA PHE A 246 -20.54 4.93 21.78
C PHE A 246 -20.43 3.47 22.21
N LEU A 247 -21.42 2.65 21.87
CA LEU A 247 -21.36 1.20 22.02
C LEU A 247 -21.51 0.55 20.64
N TYR A 248 -20.44 -0.10 20.20
CA TYR A 248 -20.41 -0.89 18.98
C TYR A 248 -20.48 -2.39 19.31
N THR A 249 -21.34 -3.12 18.63
CA THR A 249 -21.51 -4.58 18.72
C THR A 249 -21.71 -5.14 17.30
N PRO A 250 -21.60 -6.46 17.06
CA PRO A 250 -21.94 -7.06 15.76
C PRO A 250 -23.36 -6.78 15.27
N GLU A 251 -24.26 -6.30 16.14
CA GLU A 251 -25.63 -5.92 15.76
C GLU A 251 -25.72 -4.53 15.12
N ASN A 252 -24.72 -3.65 15.34
CA ASN A 252 -24.75 -2.26 14.89
C ASN A 252 -23.44 -1.75 14.25
N ALA A 253 -22.38 -2.56 14.18
CA ALA A 253 -21.11 -2.23 13.53
C ALA A 253 -20.31 -3.48 13.16
N LEU A 254 -19.46 -3.37 12.14
CA LEU A 254 -18.44 -4.37 11.83
C LEU A 254 -17.18 -4.10 12.69
N ILE A 255 -16.89 -5.02 13.62
CA ILE A 255 -15.71 -4.97 14.50
C ILE A 255 -14.66 -5.95 13.96
N ARG A 256 -13.55 -5.43 13.42
CA ARG A 256 -12.44 -6.21 12.87
C ARG A 256 -11.19 -6.03 13.73
N LEU A 257 -10.52 -7.14 14.07
CA LEU A 257 -9.22 -7.14 14.76
C LEU A 257 -8.21 -7.92 13.91
N SER A 258 -7.11 -7.29 13.54
CA SER A 258 -5.90 -7.98 13.08
C SER A 258 -4.84 -7.99 14.18
N ALA A 259 -4.25 -9.16 14.41
CA ALA A 259 -3.14 -9.36 15.33
C ALA A 259 -1.89 -9.78 14.52
N ALA A 260 -0.85 -8.96 14.56
CA ALA A 260 0.46 -9.23 13.99
C ALA A 260 1.47 -9.35 15.14
N GLY A 261 1.50 -10.53 15.76
CA GLY A 261 2.27 -10.78 16.97
C GLY A 261 1.84 -9.90 18.15
N ARG A 262 2.72 -9.03 18.62
CA ARG A 262 2.45 -8.04 19.69
C ARG A 262 1.64 -6.82 19.23
N ASN A 263 1.41 -6.63 17.93
CA ASN A 263 0.70 -5.48 17.39
C ASN A 263 -0.77 -5.84 17.09
N LEU A 264 -1.70 -5.14 17.72
CA LEU A 264 -3.14 -5.27 17.53
C LEU A 264 -3.68 -4.04 16.80
N ARG A 265 -4.51 -4.25 15.77
CA ARG A 265 -5.23 -3.18 15.08
C ARG A 265 -6.72 -3.49 15.02
N PHE A 266 -7.50 -2.60 15.60
CA PHE A 266 -8.96 -2.59 15.59
C PHE A 266 -9.45 -1.64 14.49
N LEU A 267 -10.39 -2.10 13.67
CA LEU A 267 -11.22 -1.27 12.81
C LEU A 267 -12.67 -1.48 13.26
N VAL A 268 -13.37 -0.38 13.54
CA VAL A 268 -14.78 -0.42 13.93
C VAL A 268 -15.56 0.43 12.95
N ASP A 269 -16.29 -0.24 12.06
CA ASP A 269 -17.09 0.37 11.02
C ASP A 269 -18.56 0.36 11.48
N GLY A 270 -18.98 1.44 12.15
CA GLY A 270 -20.37 1.67 12.57
C GLY A 270 -20.90 2.99 12.01
N ASP A 271 -21.76 3.67 12.77
CA ASP A 271 -22.24 5.03 12.42
C ASP A 271 -21.12 6.09 12.44
N LEU A 272 -19.98 5.75 13.03
CA LEU A 272 -18.69 6.44 12.87
C LEU A 272 -17.61 5.37 12.67
N HIS A 273 -16.57 5.68 11.90
CA HIS A 273 -15.42 4.81 11.72
C HIS A 273 -14.32 5.12 12.75
N TRP A 274 -13.91 4.11 13.52
CA TRP A 274 -12.81 4.22 14.49
C TRP A 274 -11.66 3.28 14.14
N ILE A 275 -10.43 3.79 14.29
CA ILE A 275 -9.20 3.01 14.18
C ILE A 275 -8.54 2.99 15.56
N GLY A 276 -8.37 1.79 16.11
CA GLY A 276 -7.60 1.53 17.31
C GLY A 276 -6.31 0.77 16.98
N ALA A 277 -5.20 1.13 17.63
CA ALA A 277 -3.93 0.43 17.54
C ALA A 277 -3.31 0.30 18.93
N PHE A 278 -2.79 -0.89 19.23
CA PHE A 278 -2.05 -1.17 20.46
C PHE A 278 -0.85 -2.07 20.16
N SER A 279 0.33 -1.66 20.59
CA SER A 279 1.55 -2.47 20.54
C SER A 279 1.93 -2.90 21.94
N GLY A 280 2.12 -4.21 22.14
CA GLY A 280 2.74 -4.76 23.34
C GLY A 280 4.25 -4.48 23.42
N ILE A 281 4.91 -5.11 24.40
CA ILE A 281 6.33 -4.91 24.72
C ILE A 281 7.23 -5.73 23.77
N SER A 282 8.22 -5.06 23.19
CA SER A 282 9.36 -5.65 22.47
C SER A 282 10.39 -6.23 23.46
N PRO A 283 11.11 -7.33 23.18
CA PRO A 283 11.15 -8.08 21.92
C PRO A 283 10.04 -9.13 21.76
N ARG A 284 9.03 -9.16 22.64
CA ARG A 284 8.07 -10.28 22.70
C ARG A 284 7.18 -10.33 21.47
N ASN A 285 6.86 -11.56 21.05
CA ASN A 285 6.09 -11.83 19.83
C ASN A 285 4.56 -11.81 20.04
N GLN A 286 4.08 -11.61 21.26
CA GLN A 286 2.65 -11.58 21.59
C GLN A 286 2.36 -10.43 22.57
N VAL A 287 1.08 -10.12 22.79
CA VAL A 287 0.63 -9.25 23.90
C VAL A 287 0.61 -10.07 25.20
N GLN A 288 0.78 -9.41 26.35
CA GLN A 288 0.58 -10.01 27.69
C GLN A 288 -0.64 -9.41 28.39
N ILE A 289 -1.25 -10.19 29.30
CA ILE A 289 -2.17 -9.70 30.33
C ILE A 289 -1.37 -8.77 31.26
N GLY A 290 -1.92 -7.60 31.60
CA GLY A 290 -1.21 -6.61 32.42
C GLY A 290 -1.60 -5.15 32.09
N HIS A 291 -1.10 -4.24 32.92
CA HIS A 291 -1.20 -2.80 32.78
C HIS A 291 0.06 -2.23 32.15
N TYR A 292 -0.13 -1.45 31.11
CA TYR A 292 0.86 -0.75 30.31
C TYR A 292 0.66 0.76 30.55
N PRO A 293 1.35 1.37 31.53
CA PRO A 293 1.22 2.78 31.87
C PRO A 293 2.09 3.67 30.98
N TYR A 294 1.72 4.95 30.86
CA TYR A 294 2.49 5.99 30.17
C TYR A 294 2.79 5.65 28.69
N LEU A 295 1.81 5.05 28.02
CA LEU A 295 1.90 4.75 26.59
C LEU A 295 1.85 6.03 25.76
N LEU A 296 2.63 6.02 24.67
CA LEU A 296 2.67 7.06 23.66
C LEU A 296 2.19 6.50 22.32
N GLU A 297 1.98 7.39 21.35
CA GLU A 297 1.69 7.04 19.96
C GLU A 297 2.90 6.35 19.28
N GLU A 298 2.61 5.46 18.33
CA GLU A 298 3.57 4.61 17.61
C GLU A 298 4.83 5.34 17.10
N GLN A 299 4.70 6.58 16.60
CA GLN A 299 5.81 7.39 16.07
C GLN A 299 6.74 8.02 17.14
N ARG A 300 6.40 7.89 18.43
CA ARG A 300 7.30 8.09 19.58
C ARG A 300 7.15 6.91 20.56
N ASN A 301 6.97 5.70 20.05
CA ASN A 301 6.86 4.55 20.95
C ASN A 301 8.20 4.28 21.64
N ASN A 302 8.10 3.80 22.87
CA ASN A 302 9.18 3.13 23.54
C ASN A 302 8.88 1.63 23.39
N PRO A 303 9.60 0.86 22.54
CA PRO A 303 9.28 -0.54 22.33
C PRO A 303 9.34 -1.37 23.61
N ALA A 304 10.12 -0.97 24.62
CA ALA A 304 10.17 -1.61 25.93
C ALA A 304 8.91 -1.36 26.80
N LYS A 305 8.00 -0.48 26.36
CA LYS A 305 6.70 -0.19 27.02
C LYS A 305 5.49 -0.51 26.13
N GLY A 306 5.61 -0.37 24.81
CA GLY A 306 4.52 -0.49 23.85
C GLY A 306 4.00 0.86 23.32
N ALA A 307 2.82 0.84 22.70
CA ALA A 307 2.19 2.03 22.11
C ALA A 307 0.66 1.96 22.11
N LEU A 308 -0.03 3.11 22.12
CA LEU A 308 -1.49 3.22 21.99
C LEU A 308 -1.87 4.34 21.01
N LYS A 309 -2.90 4.10 20.18
CA LYS A 309 -3.58 5.15 19.40
C LYS A 309 -5.03 4.77 19.09
N TRP A 310 -5.98 5.62 19.46
CA TRP A 310 -7.38 5.57 19.01
C TRP A 310 -7.79 6.90 18.35
N TYR A 311 -8.44 6.84 17.19
CA TYR A 311 -8.83 8.04 16.42
C TYR A 311 -9.94 7.75 15.40
N GLN A 312 -10.51 8.81 14.84
CA GLN A 312 -11.36 8.78 13.65
C GLN A 312 -10.59 9.36 12.46
N PRO A 313 -10.86 8.98 11.19
CA PRO A 313 -10.22 9.58 10.02
C PRO A 313 -10.47 11.08 9.88
N THR A 314 -11.62 11.55 10.38
CA THR A 314 -12.06 12.96 10.41
C THR A 314 -11.65 13.72 11.67
N THR A 315 -11.29 13.01 12.75
CA THR A 315 -11.03 13.59 14.07
C THR A 315 -9.83 12.92 14.75
N SER A 316 -8.74 13.66 14.90
CA SER A 316 -7.51 13.25 15.60
C SER A 316 -7.16 14.26 16.73
N CYS A 317 -6.19 13.93 17.59
CA CYS A 317 -5.60 14.94 18.49
C CYS A 317 -4.89 16.02 17.65
N PRO A 318 -5.22 17.32 17.80
CA PRO A 318 -4.81 18.36 16.87
C PRO A 318 -3.31 18.64 16.90
N ASP A 319 -2.68 18.63 15.72
CA ASP A 319 -1.31 19.07 15.51
C ASP A 319 -1.15 20.59 15.67
N LYS A 320 0.08 21.03 15.97
CA LYS A 320 0.41 22.46 15.95
C LYS A 320 0.36 22.99 14.52
N LEU A 321 -0.40 24.06 14.33
CA LEU A 321 -0.58 24.76 13.05
C LEU A 321 0.75 24.95 12.31
N GLY A 322 0.86 24.37 11.11
CA GLY A 322 1.99 24.56 10.18
C GLY A 322 3.08 23.48 10.23
N SER A 323 3.06 22.54 11.17
CA SER A 323 4.05 21.45 11.21
C SER A 323 3.66 20.28 10.30
N SER A 324 4.28 20.16 9.13
CA SER A 324 4.10 18.98 8.27
C SER A 324 4.80 17.75 8.86
N ILE A 325 4.00 16.76 9.28
CA ILE A 325 4.40 15.38 9.60
C ILE A 325 5.12 15.22 10.97
N ASN A 326 4.72 14.20 11.74
CA ASN A 326 5.37 13.65 12.95
C ASN A 326 5.38 14.46 14.28
N SER A 327 4.36 15.28 14.57
CA SER A 327 4.12 15.78 15.94
C SER A 327 3.13 14.89 16.73
N SER A 328 3.58 13.77 17.30
CA SER A 328 2.68 12.88 18.06
C SER A 328 2.10 13.54 19.33
N ASN A 329 0.79 13.36 19.54
CA ASN A 329 0.00 14.18 20.48
C ASN A 329 -0.67 13.37 21.60
N ILE A 330 -0.38 12.07 21.73
CA ILE A 330 -1.07 11.15 22.65
C ILE A 330 -0.20 10.74 23.85
N GLU A 331 -0.83 10.72 25.03
CA GLU A 331 -0.41 9.99 26.23
C GLU A 331 -1.56 9.10 26.72
N GLY A 332 -1.28 7.99 27.41
CA GLY A 332 -2.34 7.09 27.87
C GLY A 332 -1.88 5.87 28.67
N TRP A 333 -2.79 4.92 28.84
CA TRP A 333 -2.52 3.59 29.39
C TRP A 333 -3.43 2.53 28.75
N VAL A 334 -2.98 1.26 28.77
CA VAL A 334 -3.79 0.08 28.44
C VAL A 334 -3.77 -0.90 29.61
N ALA A 335 -4.90 -1.49 29.94
CA ALA A 335 -4.99 -2.68 30.78
C ALA A 335 -5.56 -3.83 29.96
N VAL A 336 -4.76 -4.87 29.71
CA VAL A 336 -5.25 -6.14 29.17
C VAL A 336 -5.69 -6.97 30.37
N ASP A 337 -7.01 -7.10 30.54
CA ASP A 337 -7.64 -7.81 31.67
C ASP A 337 -7.59 -9.33 31.46
N ALA A 338 -7.85 -9.79 30.23
CA ALA A 338 -7.84 -11.20 29.86
C ALA A 338 -7.41 -11.41 28.40
N LEU A 339 -6.79 -12.56 28.11
CA LEU A 339 -6.18 -12.84 26.81
C LEU A 339 -6.12 -14.36 26.56
N LYS A 340 -6.33 -14.81 25.33
CA LYS A 340 -6.16 -16.22 24.93
C LYS A 340 -5.65 -16.32 23.50
N TYR A 341 -4.61 -17.14 23.30
CA TYR A 341 -4.06 -17.51 22.00
C TYR A 341 -4.29 -19.00 21.69
N ALA A 342 -4.14 -19.38 20.43
CA ALA A 342 -3.93 -20.75 19.98
C ALA A 342 -2.80 -20.74 18.94
N GLY A 343 -1.62 -21.27 19.31
CA GLY A 343 -0.37 -20.89 18.64
C GLY A 343 -0.14 -19.39 18.78
N ASP A 344 0.25 -18.72 17.68
CA ASP A 344 0.35 -17.25 17.62
C ASP A 344 -0.96 -16.54 17.23
N ARG A 345 -2.03 -17.28 16.93
CA ARG A 345 -3.32 -16.70 16.57
C ARG A 345 -4.11 -16.30 17.82
N LEU A 346 -4.33 -15.00 17.99
CA LEU A 346 -5.22 -14.45 19.02
C LEU A 346 -6.65 -15.00 18.86
N GLN A 347 -7.21 -15.51 19.95
CA GLN A 347 -8.56 -16.09 20.00
C GLN A 347 -9.53 -15.25 20.84
N PHE A 348 -9.03 -14.57 21.87
CA PHE A 348 -9.83 -13.72 22.75
C PHE A 348 -8.99 -12.65 23.42
N ILE A 349 -9.54 -11.46 23.58
CA ILE A 349 -8.98 -10.36 24.37
C ILE A 349 -10.10 -9.58 25.09
N GLU A 350 -9.85 -9.21 26.33
CA GLU A 350 -10.51 -8.09 27.01
C GLU A 350 -9.46 -7.06 27.41
N MET A 351 -9.66 -5.82 26.97
CA MET A 351 -8.77 -4.71 27.29
C MET A 351 -9.52 -3.41 27.53
N ARG A 352 -8.92 -2.55 28.35
CA ARG A 352 -9.37 -1.20 28.69
C ARG A 352 -8.26 -0.21 28.38
N PHE A 353 -8.61 1.04 28.09
CA PHE A 353 -7.62 2.10 27.87
C PHE A 353 -8.12 3.49 28.28
N GLU A 354 -7.17 4.39 28.51
CA GLU A 354 -7.39 5.85 28.51
C GLU A 354 -6.34 6.50 27.61
N GLN A 355 -6.74 7.53 26.87
CA GLN A 355 -5.92 8.34 25.96
C GLN A 355 -6.25 9.82 26.12
N ARG A 356 -5.24 10.69 26.14
CA ARG A 356 -5.36 12.15 26.25
C ARG A 356 -4.54 12.86 25.16
N CYS A 357 -4.99 14.04 24.76
CA CYS A 357 -4.25 14.90 23.82
C CYS A 357 -3.31 15.86 24.57
N VAL A 358 -2.01 15.56 24.57
CA VAL A 358 -0.94 16.18 25.39
C VAL A 358 -0.87 17.70 25.25
N HIS A 359 -1.11 18.24 24.04
CA HIS A 359 -1.01 19.67 23.75
C HIS A 359 -2.26 20.49 24.14
N SER A 360 -3.17 19.94 24.94
CA SER A 360 -4.32 20.67 25.48
C SER A 360 -4.58 20.20 26.93
N PRO A 361 -4.16 20.97 27.95
CA PRO A 361 -4.13 20.50 29.34
C PRO A 361 -5.52 20.29 29.97
N ASN A 362 -6.57 20.84 29.35
CA ASN A 362 -7.97 20.60 29.71
C ASN A 362 -8.65 19.58 28.78
N SER A 363 -7.88 18.74 28.07
CA SER A 363 -8.43 17.67 27.22
C SER A 363 -9.22 16.68 28.07
N PRO A 364 -10.53 16.46 27.80
CA PRO A 364 -11.17 15.24 28.27
C PRO A 364 -10.46 14.03 27.67
N ALA A 365 -10.28 12.99 28.47
CA ALA A 365 -9.72 11.74 27.99
C ALA A 365 -10.74 10.97 27.13
N LEU A 366 -10.26 10.30 26.09
CA LEU A 366 -10.97 9.20 25.45
C LEU A 366 -10.65 7.92 26.24
N ARG A 367 -11.69 7.20 26.63
CA ARG A 367 -11.63 5.92 27.33
C ARG A 367 -12.33 4.88 26.50
N GLY A 368 -11.92 3.63 26.65
CA GLY A 368 -12.61 2.54 25.97
C GLY A 368 -12.41 1.19 26.61
N GLN A 369 -13.38 0.33 26.38
CA GLN A 369 -13.37 -1.07 26.80
C GLN A 369 -13.74 -1.94 25.60
N VAL A 370 -12.86 -2.90 25.31
CA VAL A 370 -12.97 -3.79 24.16
C VAL A 370 -13.05 -5.22 24.68
N ARG A 371 -14.05 -5.95 24.21
CA ARG A 371 -14.13 -7.40 24.30
C ARG A 371 -14.18 -7.95 22.89
N TRP A 372 -13.29 -8.89 22.57
CA TRP A 372 -13.27 -9.53 21.26
C TRP A 372 -12.92 -11.02 21.40
N THR A 373 -13.64 -11.87 20.68
CA THR A 373 -13.37 -13.29 20.47
C THR A 373 -13.46 -13.63 18.99
N ALA A 374 -12.61 -14.54 18.54
CA ALA A 374 -12.63 -15.12 17.19
C ALA A 374 -13.81 -16.08 16.95
N ALA A 375 -14.58 -16.39 18.00
CA ALA A 375 -15.70 -17.34 17.99
C ALA A 375 -17.08 -16.66 18.17
N ASP A 376 -17.17 -15.34 17.99
CA ASP A 376 -18.46 -14.63 17.87
C ASP A 376 -18.79 -14.48 16.38
N ASP A 377 -19.74 -15.28 15.92
CA ASP A 377 -20.21 -15.39 14.54
C ASP A 377 -21.53 -14.64 14.29
N ARG A 378 -22.01 -13.85 15.28
CA ARG A 378 -23.23 -13.05 15.16
C ARG A 378 -23.11 -12.06 13.99
N LEU A 379 -24.08 -12.16 13.08
CA LEU A 379 -24.28 -11.19 12.00
C LEU A 379 -25.19 -10.03 12.48
N PRO A 380 -25.13 -8.86 11.82
CA PRO A 380 -26.11 -7.81 12.01
C PRO A 380 -27.54 -8.32 11.72
N PRO A 381 -28.59 -7.72 12.34
CA PRO A 381 -29.97 -8.15 12.14
C PRO A 381 -30.38 -8.22 10.67
N ALA A 382 -31.35 -9.11 10.38
CA ALA A 382 -32.08 -9.06 9.14
C ALA A 382 -32.93 -7.77 9.06
N PRO A 383 -33.33 -7.31 7.86
CA PRO A 383 -34.20 -6.15 7.70
C PRO A 383 -35.46 -6.23 8.56
N ALA A 384 -35.88 -5.11 9.14
CA ALA A 384 -37.02 -5.06 10.04
C ALA A 384 -38.35 -5.29 9.29
N ILE A 385 -39.41 -5.66 10.00
CA ILE A 385 -40.76 -5.67 9.42
C ILE A 385 -41.15 -4.23 9.06
N VAL A 386 -41.71 -4.03 7.85
CA VAL A 386 -42.15 -2.72 7.37
C VAL A 386 -43.26 -2.15 8.29
N PRO A 387 -43.05 -0.99 8.94
CA PRO A 387 -44.05 -0.43 9.84
C PRO A 387 -45.34 -0.05 9.10
N ALA A 388 -46.50 -0.41 9.67
CA ALA A 388 -47.81 -0.16 9.05
C ALA A 388 -48.15 1.34 8.86
N GLY A 389 -47.51 2.23 9.63
CA GLY A 389 -47.63 3.69 9.49
C GLY A 389 -46.49 4.36 8.70
N LEU A 390 -45.60 3.59 8.06
CA LEU A 390 -44.51 4.15 7.26
C LEU A 390 -45.07 4.85 6.01
N TRP A 391 -44.55 6.05 5.69
CA TRP A 391 -45.07 6.92 4.63
C TRP A 391 -45.36 6.20 3.30
N THR A 392 -46.52 6.48 2.71
CA THR A 392 -46.89 6.07 1.36
C THR A 392 -47.34 7.30 0.55
N PRO A 393 -47.09 7.34 -0.77
CA PRO A 393 -47.64 8.36 -1.64
C PRO A 393 -49.14 8.13 -1.90
N PRO A 394 -49.93 9.18 -2.23
CA PRO A 394 -51.35 9.03 -2.53
C PRO A 394 -51.59 8.12 -3.74
N SER A 395 -52.42 7.08 -3.58
CA SER A 395 -52.69 6.10 -4.63
C SER A 395 -53.34 6.69 -5.88
N SER A 396 -54.04 7.83 -5.75
CA SER A 396 -54.59 8.61 -6.87
C SER A 396 -53.56 9.30 -7.75
N GLN A 397 -52.29 9.33 -7.34
CA GLN A 397 -51.16 9.92 -8.09
C GLN A 397 -50.20 8.86 -8.64
N LEU A 398 -50.48 7.57 -8.44
CA LEU A 398 -49.64 6.46 -8.90
C LEU A 398 -50.20 5.85 -10.19
N PRO A 399 -49.35 5.53 -11.18
CA PRO A 399 -49.73 4.65 -12.28
C PRO A 399 -50.20 3.29 -11.73
N THR A 400 -51.32 2.79 -12.25
CA THR A 400 -51.93 1.51 -11.82
C THR A 400 -51.19 0.28 -12.37
N THR A 401 -50.34 0.46 -13.38
CA THR A 401 -49.51 -0.58 -14.00
C THR A 401 -48.18 0.00 -14.47
N GLY A 402 -47.19 -0.86 -14.70
CA GLY A 402 -45.88 -0.49 -15.25
C GLY A 402 -44.91 0.15 -14.25
N SER A 403 -43.68 0.38 -14.70
CA SER A 403 -42.64 1.02 -13.89
C SER A 403 -42.88 2.52 -13.72
N TYR A 404 -42.56 3.07 -12.56
CA TYR A 404 -42.61 4.50 -12.26
C TYR A 404 -41.71 4.86 -11.07
N ALA A 405 -41.39 6.16 -10.95
CA ALA A 405 -40.87 6.74 -9.71
C ALA A 405 -41.72 7.97 -9.33
N TYR A 406 -42.49 7.85 -8.25
CA TYR A 406 -43.14 8.98 -7.61
C TYR A 406 -42.14 9.63 -6.64
N LEU A 407 -41.97 10.95 -6.71
CA LEU A 407 -41.05 11.72 -5.89
C LEU A 407 -41.76 12.95 -5.33
N THR A 408 -41.60 13.23 -4.04
CA THR A 408 -42.17 14.42 -3.38
C THR A 408 -41.16 15.01 -2.40
N SER A 409 -41.18 16.33 -2.24
CA SER A 409 -40.16 17.09 -1.54
C SER A 409 -40.80 18.10 -0.60
N GLU A 410 -40.30 18.20 0.63
CA GLU A 410 -40.69 19.27 1.55
C GLU A 410 -40.03 20.59 1.15
N ALA A 411 -40.69 21.71 1.47
CA ALA A 411 -40.18 23.04 1.17
C ALA A 411 -38.86 23.29 1.91
N GLY A 412 -37.78 23.51 1.15
CA GLY A 412 -36.43 23.68 1.69
C GLY A 412 -35.53 22.45 1.59
N ASP A 413 -36.01 21.30 1.08
CA ASP A 413 -35.10 20.24 0.62
C ASP A 413 -34.34 20.69 -0.64
N TRP A 414 -33.05 20.36 -0.68
CA TRP A 414 -32.14 20.73 -1.76
C TRP A 414 -32.35 19.88 -3.02
N ILE A 415 -32.64 18.58 -2.86
CA ILE A 415 -32.66 17.61 -3.97
C ILE A 415 -33.94 17.73 -4.78
N GLY A 416 -35.11 17.68 -4.12
CA GLY A 416 -36.41 17.77 -4.75
C GLY A 416 -37.01 19.19 -4.81
N ALA A 417 -36.33 20.20 -4.29
CA ALA A 417 -36.68 21.64 -4.37
C ALA A 417 -38.05 22.05 -3.80
N GLY A 418 -38.75 21.18 -3.07
CA GLY A 418 -40.15 21.39 -2.64
C GLY A 418 -41.20 20.98 -3.68
N GLU A 419 -40.81 20.32 -4.77
CA GLU A 419 -41.69 19.87 -5.85
C GLU A 419 -42.26 18.46 -5.62
N THR A 420 -43.22 18.06 -6.45
CA THR A 420 -43.72 16.68 -6.54
C THR A 420 -43.85 16.29 -8.01
N THR A 421 -43.30 15.15 -8.37
CA THR A 421 -43.23 14.66 -9.75
C THR A 421 -43.44 13.15 -9.83
N THR A 422 -43.78 12.64 -11.01
CA THR A 422 -43.94 11.19 -11.26
C THR A 422 -43.32 10.87 -12.61
N LEU A 423 -42.20 10.16 -12.56
CA LEU A 423 -41.41 9.75 -13.71
C LEU A 423 -41.91 8.41 -14.21
N THR A 424 -42.00 8.22 -15.53
CA THR A 424 -42.44 6.95 -16.15
C THR A 424 -41.61 6.63 -17.42
N PRO A 425 -41.55 5.36 -17.85
CA PRO A 425 -40.89 4.94 -19.09
C PRO A 425 -41.38 5.61 -20.39
N ALA A 426 -42.50 6.33 -20.37
CA ALA A 426 -42.95 7.11 -21.52
C ALA A 426 -42.06 8.34 -21.79
N ASN A 427 -41.44 8.90 -20.74
CA ASN A 427 -40.70 10.17 -20.79
C ASN A 427 -39.23 10.05 -20.33
N HIS A 428 -38.85 8.97 -19.63
CA HIS A 428 -37.50 8.76 -19.09
C HIS A 428 -37.03 7.31 -19.29
N THR A 429 -35.74 7.10 -19.48
CA THR A 429 -35.13 5.76 -19.32
C THR A 429 -35.20 5.34 -17.86
N PHE A 430 -35.34 4.03 -17.61
CA PHE A 430 -35.35 3.42 -16.28
C PHE A 430 -34.36 2.25 -16.27
N GLU A 431 -33.19 2.48 -15.69
CA GLU A 431 -32.14 1.48 -15.50
C GLU A 431 -32.09 1.15 -14.01
N VAL A 432 -32.55 -0.05 -13.65
CA VAL A 432 -32.60 -0.52 -12.25
C VAL A 432 -31.98 -1.91 -12.19
N PHE A 433 -30.99 -2.07 -11.33
CA PHE A 433 -30.25 -3.31 -11.19
C PHE A 433 -29.80 -3.54 -9.75
N GLU A 434 -29.47 -4.79 -9.43
CA GLU A 434 -28.77 -5.15 -8.20
C GLU A 434 -27.29 -5.37 -8.52
N SER A 435 -26.40 -4.86 -7.68
CA SER A 435 -25.00 -5.23 -7.70
C SER A 435 -24.45 -5.20 -6.27
N ASN A 436 -23.56 -6.13 -5.92
CA ASN A 436 -22.80 -6.10 -4.67
C ASN A 436 -23.62 -5.99 -3.36
N GLY A 437 -24.92 -6.36 -3.35
CA GLY A 437 -25.79 -6.18 -2.18
C GLY A 437 -26.48 -4.80 -2.08
N ARG A 438 -26.48 -4.02 -3.17
CA ARG A 438 -27.21 -2.76 -3.29
C ARG A 438 -28.09 -2.73 -4.54
N ILE A 439 -29.25 -2.08 -4.43
CA ILE A 439 -30.05 -1.69 -5.60
C ILE A 439 -29.55 -0.33 -6.07
N GLU A 440 -29.31 -0.21 -7.37
CA GLU A 440 -29.10 1.07 -8.05
C GLU A 440 -30.32 1.42 -8.91
N VAL A 441 -30.72 2.69 -8.89
CA VAL A 441 -31.86 3.24 -9.62
C VAL A 441 -31.38 4.47 -10.38
N HIS A 442 -31.30 4.36 -11.70
CA HIS A 442 -30.89 5.41 -12.63
C HIS A 442 -32.09 5.78 -13.52
N ILE A 443 -32.52 7.04 -13.53
CA ILE A 443 -33.72 7.49 -14.26
C ILE A 443 -33.41 8.73 -15.10
N GLY A 444 -33.42 8.58 -16.42
CA GLY A 444 -33.05 9.63 -17.37
C GLY A 444 -31.57 9.67 -17.77
N GLY A 445 -30.80 8.62 -17.48
CA GLY A 445 -29.36 8.52 -17.82
C GLY A 445 -28.43 9.23 -16.82
N ALA A 446 -27.20 9.49 -17.25
CA ALA A 446 -26.09 9.92 -16.37
C ALA A 446 -26.33 11.28 -15.66
N ASP A 447 -27.02 12.23 -16.30
CA ASP A 447 -27.41 13.52 -15.73
C ASP A 447 -28.81 13.47 -15.04
N GLY A 448 -29.36 12.27 -14.84
CA GLY A 448 -30.73 12.03 -14.40
C GLY A 448 -30.94 12.04 -12.88
N TRP A 449 -31.98 11.36 -12.42
CA TRP A 449 -32.14 11.00 -11.01
C TRP A 449 -31.38 9.71 -10.73
N HIS A 450 -30.69 9.66 -9.59
CA HIS A 450 -29.83 8.54 -9.23
C HIS A 450 -29.97 8.20 -7.75
N GLY A 451 -30.21 6.92 -7.46
CA GLY A 451 -30.43 6.38 -6.13
C GLY A 451 -29.63 5.10 -5.86
N ILE A 452 -29.07 5.00 -4.65
CA ILE A 452 -28.42 3.78 -4.14
C ILE A 452 -29.11 3.36 -2.84
N PHE A 453 -29.51 2.09 -2.79
CA PHE A 453 -30.16 1.47 -1.64
C PHE A 453 -29.40 0.19 -1.25
N GLU A 454 -28.51 0.30 -0.28
CA GLU A 454 -27.59 -0.77 0.16
C GLU A 454 -28.10 -1.42 1.45
N GLY A 455 -28.09 -2.76 1.51
CA GLY A 455 -28.38 -3.52 2.73
C GLY A 455 -27.13 -3.80 3.58
N PRO A 456 -27.25 -4.41 4.78
CA PRO A 456 -26.08 -4.82 5.55
C PRO A 456 -25.22 -5.81 4.75
N ALA A 457 -23.91 -5.58 4.72
CA ALA A 457 -22.95 -6.21 3.79
C ALA A 457 -22.84 -7.75 3.88
N PHE A 458 -23.45 -8.36 4.90
CA PHE A 458 -23.41 -9.79 5.20
C PHE A 458 -24.60 -10.56 4.61
N TRP A 459 -25.66 -9.89 4.16
CA TRP A 459 -26.89 -10.54 3.69
C TRP A 459 -26.93 -10.80 2.18
N GLY A 460 -25.96 -10.29 1.42
CA GLY A 460 -25.96 -10.36 -0.05
C GLY A 460 -27.03 -9.47 -0.67
N ALA A 461 -27.68 -9.94 -1.73
CA ALA A 461 -28.72 -9.21 -2.44
C ALA A 461 -29.85 -8.70 -1.50
N PRO A 462 -30.33 -7.44 -1.68
CA PRO A 462 -31.38 -6.85 -0.84
C PRO A 462 -32.68 -7.66 -0.79
N ARG A 463 -33.38 -7.54 0.34
CA ARG A 463 -34.57 -8.33 0.67
C ARG A 463 -35.74 -7.44 1.09
N ALA A 464 -36.97 -7.94 0.96
CA ALA A 464 -38.16 -7.27 1.47
C ALA A 464 -38.03 -7.01 2.99
N GLY A 465 -38.46 -5.83 3.44
CA GLY A 465 -38.24 -5.34 4.80
C GLY A 465 -37.84 -3.87 4.86
N TYR A 466 -37.61 -3.37 6.07
CA TYR A 466 -37.35 -1.98 6.41
C TYR A 466 -35.92 -1.78 6.95
N TYR A 467 -35.27 -0.74 6.44
CA TYR A 467 -33.87 -0.40 6.66
C TYR A 467 -33.79 1.00 7.30
N PRO A 468 -33.86 1.10 8.64
CA PRO A 468 -33.92 2.37 9.37
C PRO A 468 -32.55 2.98 9.63
N ASN A 469 -32.53 4.30 9.92
CA ASN A 469 -31.38 5.02 10.47
C ASN A 469 -30.11 4.89 9.61
N LEU A 470 -30.28 5.00 8.29
CA LEU A 470 -29.23 4.90 7.29
C LEU A 470 -28.46 6.21 7.14
N LEU A 471 -27.19 6.07 6.77
CA LEU A 471 -26.26 7.15 6.47
C LEU A 471 -25.81 7.08 5.01
N LYS A 472 -25.06 8.09 4.56
CA LYS A 472 -24.58 8.22 3.17
C LYS A 472 -23.74 7.00 2.77
N PHE A 473 -24.16 6.30 1.72
CA PHE A 473 -23.47 5.13 1.11
C PHE A 473 -21.92 5.15 1.18
N THR A 474 -21.25 6.23 0.76
CA THR A 474 -19.76 6.31 0.75
C THR A 474 -19.10 6.14 2.12
N TYR A 475 -19.83 6.36 3.20
CA TYR A 475 -19.43 6.16 4.60
C TYR A 475 -20.53 5.40 5.37
N GLY A 476 -21.24 4.50 4.68
CA GLY A 476 -22.34 3.73 5.23
C GLY A 476 -21.88 2.83 6.37
N ASN A 477 -22.78 2.57 7.32
CA ASN A 477 -22.53 1.61 8.37
C ASN A 477 -22.75 0.19 7.79
N PRO A 478 -21.71 -0.64 7.61
CA PRO A 478 -21.85 -1.94 6.93
C PRO A 478 -22.75 -2.94 7.67
N ALA A 479 -23.08 -2.69 8.94
CA ALA A 479 -24.05 -3.47 9.72
C ALA A 479 -25.52 -3.03 9.50
N LYS A 480 -25.75 -1.87 8.88
CA LYS A 480 -27.09 -1.36 8.52
C LYS A 480 -27.32 -1.28 7.01
N GLY A 481 -26.26 -1.05 6.25
CA GLY A 481 -26.32 -0.62 4.85
C GLY A 481 -26.24 0.90 4.71
N GLY A 482 -26.72 1.41 3.58
CA GLY A 482 -26.53 2.80 3.18
C GLY A 482 -27.62 3.33 2.24
N LEU A 483 -27.76 4.65 2.22
CA LEU A 483 -28.67 5.37 1.33
C LEU A 483 -27.89 6.43 0.55
N SER A 484 -28.27 6.64 -0.72
CA SER A 484 -27.96 7.86 -1.46
C SER A 484 -29.13 8.20 -2.38
N TRP A 485 -29.52 9.47 -2.46
CA TRP A 485 -30.48 9.96 -3.45
C TRP A 485 -30.05 11.31 -4.01
N SER A 486 -30.20 11.49 -5.32
CA SER A 486 -29.73 12.65 -6.07
C SER A 486 -30.62 12.93 -7.28
N SER A 487 -30.64 14.19 -7.70
CA SER A 487 -31.42 14.70 -8.84
C SER A 487 -30.48 15.40 -9.84
N PRO A 488 -30.94 15.76 -11.05
CA PRO A 488 -30.12 16.41 -12.07
C PRO A 488 -29.34 17.63 -11.52
N GLY A 489 -28.01 17.48 -11.43
CA GLY A 489 -27.10 18.51 -10.89
C GLY A 489 -27.17 18.75 -9.37
N ARG A 490 -27.88 17.93 -8.58
CA ARG A 490 -27.98 18.10 -7.12
C ARG A 490 -27.77 16.80 -6.33
N GLY A 491 -26.82 16.85 -5.40
CA GLY A 491 -26.56 15.80 -4.42
C GLY A 491 -26.13 16.39 -3.07
N CYS A 492 -26.21 15.60 -2.01
CA CYS A 492 -25.77 15.94 -0.65
C CYS A 492 -25.42 14.66 0.13
N PRO A 493 -24.80 14.75 1.33
CA PRO A 493 -24.71 13.61 2.23
C PRO A 493 -26.11 13.19 2.71
N SER A 494 -26.50 11.97 2.38
CA SER A 494 -27.83 11.42 2.66
C SER A 494 -27.96 10.85 4.07
N LYS A 495 -29.14 11.02 4.68
CA LYS A 495 -29.64 10.28 5.85
C LYS A 495 -31.09 9.87 5.60
N GLY A 496 -31.57 8.81 6.27
CA GLY A 496 -32.98 8.45 6.25
C GLY A 496 -33.24 6.95 6.37
N TRP A 497 -34.15 6.44 5.55
CA TRP A 497 -34.55 5.02 5.52
C TRP A 497 -35.01 4.60 4.12
N PHE A 498 -34.97 3.29 3.85
CA PHE A 498 -35.76 2.69 2.78
C PHE A 498 -36.53 1.45 3.26
N ALA A 499 -37.59 1.11 2.55
CA ALA A 499 -38.39 -0.09 2.74
C ALA A 499 -38.59 -0.75 1.37
N ILE A 500 -38.29 -2.04 1.29
CA ILE A 500 -38.63 -2.87 0.14
C ILE A 500 -39.95 -3.56 0.48
N ASP A 501 -41.04 -3.08 -0.13
CA ASP A 501 -42.39 -3.62 0.03
C ASP A 501 -42.52 -4.97 -0.68
N SER A 502 -41.94 -5.09 -1.87
CA SER A 502 -41.76 -6.35 -2.58
C SER A 502 -40.50 -6.32 -3.44
N ILE A 503 -39.89 -7.48 -3.65
CA ILE A 503 -38.77 -7.65 -4.56
C ILE A 503 -38.81 -9.07 -5.13
N SER A 504 -38.51 -9.22 -6.42
CA SER A 504 -38.44 -10.53 -7.05
C SER A 504 -37.17 -10.67 -7.88
N TYR A 505 -36.59 -11.86 -7.83
CA TYR A 505 -35.42 -12.26 -8.57
C TYR A 505 -35.72 -13.56 -9.32
N SER A 506 -35.18 -13.71 -10.52
CA SER A 506 -35.16 -14.99 -11.24
C SER A 506 -33.75 -15.24 -11.75
N HIS A 507 -33.20 -16.41 -11.44
CA HIS A 507 -31.78 -16.76 -11.64
C HIS A 507 -30.80 -15.79 -10.93
N LYS A 508 -31.22 -15.27 -9.76
CA LYS A 508 -30.70 -14.06 -9.06
C LYS A 508 -30.48 -12.80 -9.92
N VAL A 509 -31.19 -12.63 -11.03
CA VAL A 509 -31.31 -11.33 -11.73
C VAL A 509 -32.60 -10.66 -11.24
N LEU A 510 -32.52 -9.38 -10.86
CA LEU A 510 -33.65 -8.57 -10.39
C LEU A 510 -34.75 -8.50 -11.48
N ARG A 511 -36.01 -8.76 -11.13
CA ARG A 511 -37.16 -8.77 -12.06
C ARG A 511 -38.25 -7.77 -11.69
N SER A 512 -38.50 -7.59 -10.40
CA SER A 512 -39.34 -6.51 -9.91
C SER A 512 -38.83 -5.94 -8.59
N LEU A 513 -39.13 -4.67 -8.35
CA LEU A 513 -38.83 -3.93 -7.14
C LEU A 513 -40.01 -3.02 -6.85
N ASP A 514 -40.56 -3.10 -5.64
CA ASP A 514 -41.36 -2.03 -5.07
C ASP A 514 -40.66 -1.52 -3.80
N LEU A 515 -40.09 -0.32 -3.90
CA LEU A 515 -39.27 0.31 -2.87
C LEU A 515 -39.82 1.70 -2.52
N ARG A 516 -39.88 2.01 -1.23
CA ARG A 516 -40.15 3.34 -0.67
C ARG A 516 -38.92 3.86 0.07
N PHE A 517 -38.71 5.18 0.07
CA PHE A 517 -37.64 5.80 0.85
C PHE A 517 -37.99 7.20 1.35
N GLU A 518 -37.27 7.62 2.39
CA GLU A 518 -37.15 9.01 2.84
C GLU A 518 -35.68 9.38 2.85
N HIS A 519 -35.38 10.55 2.31
CA HIS A 519 -34.04 11.08 2.13
C HIS A 519 -34.00 12.51 2.66
N GLY A 520 -33.14 12.79 3.64
CA GLY A 520 -32.79 14.15 4.05
C GLY A 520 -31.32 14.42 3.80
N CYS A 521 -30.98 15.66 3.46
CA CYS A 521 -29.58 16.10 3.50
C CYS A 521 -29.10 16.26 4.95
N GLU A 522 -27.85 15.89 5.21
CA GLU A 522 -27.15 16.23 6.46
C GLU A 522 -27.20 17.75 6.73
N GLY A 523 -27.39 18.14 7.99
CA GLY A 523 -27.61 19.54 8.38
C GLY A 523 -29.02 20.09 8.09
N SER A 524 -29.82 19.48 7.21
CA SER A 524 -31.21 19.91 6.94
C SER A 524 -32.23 19.19 7.83
N ALA A 525 -33.39 19.83 8.02
CA ALA A 525 -34.58 19.25 8.63
C ALA A 525 -35.64 18.82 7.59
N ALA A 526 -35.68 19.46 6.42
CA ALA A 526 -36.59 19.11 5.34
C ALA A 526 -36.13 17.82 4.63
N VAL A 527 -37.09 16.99 4.22
CA VAL A 527 -36.82 15.72 3.51
C VAL A 527 -37.55 15.59 2.18
N SER A 528 -37.00 14.75 1.31
CA SER A 528 -37.65 14.19 0.14
C SER A 528 -38.08 12.74 0.39
N ARG A 529 -39.15 12.29 -0.26
CA ARG A 529 -39.69 10.92 -0.17
C ARG A 529 -40.03 10.39 -1.54
N GLY A 530 -39.86 9.10 -1.76
CA GLY A 530 -40.12 8.49 -3.06
C GLY A 530 -40.60 7.05 -3.00
N LYS A 531 -41.33 6.65 -4.03
CA LYS A 531 -41.73 5.25 -4.30
C LYS A 531 -41.31 4.88 -5.72
N VAL A 532 -40.42 3.90 -5.83
CA VAL A 532 -39.98 3.31 -7.09
C VAL A 532 -40.67 1.97 -7.23
N ASN A 533 -41.59 1.88 -8.18
CA ASN A 533 -42.13 0.61 -8.65
C ASN A 533 -41.43 0.30 -9.98
N TRP A 534 -40.76 -0.83 -10.09
CA TRP A 534 -40.07 -1.23 -11.32
C TRP A 534 -40.34 -2.70 -11.63
N VAL A 535 -40.61 -2.95 -12.90
CA VAL A 535 -40.59 -4.28 -13.52
C VAL A 535 -39.60 -4.25 -14.68
N SER A 536 -38.80 -5.31 -14.82
CA SER A 536 -37.84 -5.44 -15.91
C SER A 536 -38.57 -5.41 -17.26
N ASN A 537 -38.12 -4.54 -18.16
CA ASN A 537 -38.64 -4.36 -19.52
C ASN A 537 -37.88 -5.21 -20.57
N ASP A 538 -36.87 -5.98 -20.17
CA ASP A 538 -36.09 -6.84 -21.05
C ASP A 538 -37.00 -7.97 -21.63
N PRO A 539 -37.17 -8.06 -22.96
CA PRO A 539 -38.02 -9.08 -23.58
C PRO A 539 -37.56 -10.52 -23.35
N VAL A 540 -36.26 -10.77 -23.19
CA VAL A 540 -35.70 -12.10 -22.88
C VAL A 540 -36.08 -12.47 -21.44
N LEU A 541 -35.96 -11.52 -20.52
CA LEU A 541 -36.29 -11.73 -19.10
C LEU A 541 -37.81 -11.79 -18.85
N GLN A 542 -38.64 -11.14 -19.68
CA GLN A 542 -40.11 -11.24 -19.63
C GLN A 542 -40.67 -12.48 -20.35
N ALA A 543 -40.07 -12.95 -21.45
CA ALA A 543 -40.58 -14.08 -22.24
C ALA A 543 -40.49 -15.46 -21.54
N GLY A 544 -40.16 -15.50 -20.24
CA GLY A 544 -40.02 -16.74 -19.48
C GLY A 544 -38.90 -17.65 -19.98
N ARG A 545 -37.94 -17.12 -20.76
CA ARG A 545 -36.77 -17.89 -21.16
C ARG A 545 -35.99 -18.28 -19.91
N VAL A 546 -35.99 -19.57 -19.63
CA VAL A 546 -34.78 -20.22 -19.12
C VAL A 546 -33.74 -20.01 -20.21
N ASP A 547 -32.81 -19.08 -20.01
CA ASP A 547 -31.62 -19.03 -20.84
C ASP A 547 -30.94 -20.40 -20.71
N PRO A 548 -30.80 -21.17 -21.80
CA PRO A 548 -30.22 -22.49 -21.72
C PRO A 548 -28.75 -22.32 -21.30
N VAL A 549 -28.47 -22.75 -20.07
CA VAL A 549 -27.15 -22.99 -19.51
C VAL A 549 -26.13 -23.24 -20.64
N PRO A 550 -25.19 -22.31 -20.90
CA PRO A 550 -24.31 -22.41 -22.07
C PRO A 550 -23.54 -23.72 -22.02
N ALA A 551 -23.86 -24.63 -22.95
CA ALA A 551 -23.32 -25.98 -22.99
C ALA A 551 -21.78 -25.95 -23.00
N ALA A 552 -21.16 -27.03 -22.49
CA ALA A 552 -19.70 -27.15 -22.52
C ALA A 552 -19.21 -26.91 -23.96
N PRO A 553 -18.35 -25.91 -24.19
CA PRO A 553 -18.04 -25.49 -25.56
C PRO A 553 -17.29 -26.62 -26.25
N THR A 554 -17.76 -27.07 -27.40
CA THR A 554 -17.10 -28.15 -28.14
C THR A 554 -15.78 -27.66 -28.70
N ARG A 555 -14.69 -28.38 -28.37
CA ARG A 555 -13.32 -28.01 -28.79
C ARG A 555 -13.25 -27.87 -30.32
N PRO A 556 -12.78 -26.73 -30.87
CA PRO A 556 -12.73 -26.53 -32.31
C PRO A 556 -11.73 -27.48 -32.97
N PRO A 557 -11.95 -27.87 -34.24
CA PRO A 557 -11.07 -28.81 -34.94
C PRO A 557 -9.72 -28.20 -35.35
N ALA A 558 -9.57 -26.87 -35.29
CA ALA A 558 -8.31 -26.18 -35.55
C ALA A 558 -8.25 -24.80 -34.82
N PRO A 559 -7.08 -24.42 -34.25
CA PRO A 559 -5.83 -25.18 -34.19
C PRO A 559 -5.92 -26.38 -33.24
N VAL A 560 -5.25 -27.49 -33.60
CA VAL A 560 -5.26 -28.74 -32.82
C VAL A 560 -4.26 -28.60 -31.65
N PRO A 561 -4.68 -28.72 -30.38
CA PRO A 561 -3.74 -28.74 -29.26
C PRO A 561 -2.85 -29.99 -29.28
N PRO A 562 -1.65 -29.95 -28.68
CA PRO A 562 -0.79 -31.12 -28.60
C PRO A 562 -1.43 -32.23 -27.76
N ALA A 563 -1.11 -33.49 -28.05
CA ALA A 563 -1.67 -34.66 -27.37
C ALA A 563 -1.08 -34.91 -25.96
N ARG A 564 -0.12 -34.08 -25.52
CA ARG A 564 0.57 -34.03 -24.22
C ARG A 564 1.11 -32.62 -24.01
N GLY A 565 1.46 -32.25 -22.78
CA GLY A 565 1.93 -30.93 -22.40
C GLY A 565 0.78 -29.94 -22.17
N SER A 566 0.96 -29.04 -21.20
CA SER A 566 -0.04 -28.02 -20.87
C SER A 566 -0.31 -27.09 -22.07
N TYR A 567 -1.58 -26.74 -22.28
CA TYR A 567 -1.99 -25.77 -23.30
C TYR A 567 -3.16 -24.91 -22.83
N ILE A 568 -3.27 -23.72 -23.42
CA ILE A 568 -4.43 -22.81 -23.31
C ILE A 568 -4.88 -22.48 -24.74
N LEU A 569 -6.09 -22.92 -25.10
CA LEU A 569 -6.77 -22.66 -26.36
C LEU A 569 -7.91 -21.69 -26.12
N LEU A 570 -7.99 -20.62 -26.92
CA LEU A 570 -9.04 -19.60 -26.85
C LEU A 570 -9.69 -19.40 -28.22
N GLU A 571 -11.00 -19.12 -28.22
CA GLU A 571 -11.78 -18.71 -29.40
C GLU A 571 -12.73 -17.57 -29.00
N GLY A 572 -12.44 -16.35 -29.46
CA GLY A 572 -13.42 -15.26 -29.41
C GLY A 572 -14.37 -15.32 -30.60
N GLY A 573 -15.65 -15.08 -30.36
CA GLY A 573 -16.62 -14.83 -31.43
C GLY A 573 -16.51 -13.43 -32.03
N ASP A 574 -17.34 -13.15 -33.04
CA ASP A 574 -17.21 -11.97 -33.92
C ASP A 574 -17.34 -10.63 -33.19
N ASP A 575 -18.16 -10.57 -32.12
CA ASP A 575 -18.36 -9.40 -31.26
C ASP A 575 -17.83 -9.56 -29.82
N ASP A 576 -17.08 -10.63 -29.52
CA ASP A 576 -16.38 -10.78 -28.24
C ASP A 576 -15.19 -9.81 -28.17
N TYR A 577 -15.20 -8.87 -27.22
CA TYR A 577 -14.12 -7.91 -27.04
C TYR A 577 -12.77 -8.55 -26.67
N VAL A 578 -12.76 -9.60 -25.84
CA VAL A 578 -11.53 -10.12 -25.23
C VAL A 578 -10.72 -10.99 -26.18
N GLY A 579 -11.39 -11.81 -27.00
CA GLY A 579 -10.78 -12.51 -28.14
C GLY A 579 -10.71 -11.66 -29.41
N ALA A 580 -11.70 -10.80 -29.68
CA ALA A 580 -11.89 -10.03 -30.93
C ALA A 580 -11.88 -10.90 -32.19
N GLY A 581 -12.80 -11.88 -32.27
CA GLY A 581 -12.97 -12.77 -33.42
C GLY A 581 -11.78 -13.68 -33.74
N ARG A 582 -10.79 -13.80 -32.82
CA ARG A 582 -9.54 -14.54 -33.04
C ARG A 582 -9.47 -15.82 -32.21
N ARG A 583 -8.75 -16.81 -32.75
CA ARG A 583 -8.31 -18.01 -32.04
C ARG A 583 -6.85 -17.86 -31.62
N TYR A 584 -6.53 -18.41 -30.44
CA TYR A 584 -5.19 -18.40 -29.86
C TYR A 584 -4.88 -19.78 -29.29
N LEU A 585 -3.65 -20.28 -29.48
CA LEU A 585 -3.19 -21.54 -28.89
C LEU A 585 -1.79 -21.32 -28.30
N TYR A 586 -1.71 -21.38 -26.98
CA TYR A 586 -0.46 -21.31 -26.23
C TYR A 586 -0.14 -22.68 -25.63
N THR A 587 1.14 -23.04 -25.69
CA THR A 587 1.72 -24.30 -25.22
C THR A 587 3.08 -23.99 -24.58
N GLN A 588 3.64 -24.92 -23.81
CA GLN A 588 4.98 -24.77 -23.23
C GLN A 588 6.10 -24.52 -24.27
N ALA A 589 5.87 -24.85 -25.55
CA ALA A 589 6.80 -24.59 -26.65
C ALA A 589 6.77 -23.14 -27.17
N ASN A 590 5.63 -22.43 -27.07
CA ASN A 590 5.46 -21.07 -27.61
C ASN A 590 5.07 -20.00 -26.56
N ALA A 591 4.92 -20.36 -25.29
CA ALA A 591 4.69 -19.45 -24.17
C ALA A 591 5.16 -20.08 -22.85
N GLN A 592 5.53 -19.24 -21.89
CA GLN A 592 5.52 -19.66 -20.49
C GLN A 592 4.05 -19.71 -20.02
N LEU A 593 3.59 -20.91 -19.69
CA LEU A 593 2.32 -21.12 -19.00
C LEU A 593 2.57 -21.14 -17.49
N LYS A 594 1.61 -20.66 -16.70
CA LYS A 594 1.66 -20.75 -15.24
C LYS A 594 0.27 -21.01 -14.68
N PHE A 595 0.21 -21.89 -13.70
CA PHE A 595 -0.96 -22.15 -12.88
C PHE A 595 -0.63 -21.90 -11.41
N LEU A 596 -1.59 -21.35 -10.65
CA LEU A 596 -1.58 -21.31 -9.19
C LEU A 596 -2.98 -21.69 -8.67
N ARG A 597 -3.03 -22.26 -7.47
CA ARG A 597 -4.26 -22.57 -6.75
C ARG A 597 -4.23 -21.97 -5.36
N ASN A 598 -5.10 -21.00 -5.10
CA ASN A 598 -5.15 -20.24 -3.85
C ASN A 598 -6.50 -20.46 -3.15
N ASN A 599 -6.54 -21.32 -2.12
CA ASN A 599 -7.76 -21.70 -1.40
C ASN A 599 -8.89 -22.25 -2.31
N ARG A 600 -9.73 -21.35 -2.85
CA ARG A 600 -10.88 -21.59 -3.74
C ARG A 600 -10.63 -21.16 -5.20
N GLU A 601 -9.56 -20.44 -5.48
CA GLU A 601 -9.26 -19.90 -6.81
C GLU A 601 -8.32 -20.83 -7.59
N LEU A 602 -8.66 -21.07 -8.86
CA LEU A 602 -7.77 -21.58 -9.89
C LEU A 602 -7.36 -20.40 -10.78
N SER A 603 -6.06 -20.11 -10.83
CA SER A 603 -5.51 -18.94 -11.52
C SER A 603 -4.53 -19.39 -12.60
N PHE A 604 -4.70 -18.94 -13.83
CA PHE A 604 -3.87 -19.27 -14.98
C PHE A 604 -3.28 -18.01 -15.60
N TRP A 605 -2.04 -18.09 -16.10
CA TRP A 605 -1.40 -17.04 -16.87
C TRP A 605 -0.73 -17.60 -18.12
N VAL A 606 -0.82 -16.82 -19.21
CA VAL A 606 -0.01 -17.00 -20.41
C VAL A 606 0.99 -15.84 -20.48
N ASN A 607 2.25 -16.19 -20.67
CA ASN A 607 3.35 -15.28 -20.93
C ASN A 607 4.01 -15.70 -22.25
N GLY A 608 3.38 -15.33 -23.36
CA GLY A 608 3.79 -15.65 -24.73
C GLY A 608 3.72 -14.41 -25.64
N ASP A 609 3.45 -14.59 -26.93
CA ASP A 609 3.28 -13.50 -27.91
C ASP A 609 2.23 -12.46 -27.48
N ASP A 610 1.22 -12.90 -26.74
CA ASP A 610 0.35 -12.03 -25.94
C ASP A 610 0.44 -12.48 -24.47
N ARG A 611 0.07 -11.58 -23.55
CA ARG A 611 -0.12 -11.90 -22.13
C ARG A 611 -1.59 -12.17 -21.84
N TRP A 612 -1.90 -13.20 -21.07
CA TRP A 612 -3.26 -13.50 -20.60
C TRP A 612 -3.29 -13.87 -19.13
N SER A 613 -4.44 -13.63 -18.48
CA SER A 613 -4.77 -14.05 -17.12
C SER A 613 -6.21 -14.57 -17.06
N GLY A 614 -6.38 -15.71 -16.40
CA GLY A 614 -7.67 -16.35 -16.16
C GLY A 614 -7.85 -16.67 -14.68
N GLN A 615 -9.01 -16.36 -14.13
CA GLN A 615 -9.36 -16.61 -12.72
C GLN A 615 -10.71 -17.31 -12.63
N PHE A 616 -10.74 -18.44 -11.94
CA PHE A 616 -11.93 -19.25 -11.70
C PHE A 616 -12.08 -19.46 -10.19
N LEU A 617 -13.13 -18.91 -9.56
CA LEU A 617 -13.36 -19.07 -8.12
C LEU A 617 -14.46 -20.09 -7.86
N VAL A 618 -14.19 -21.06 -6.99
CA VAL A 618 -15.15 -22.06 -6.53
C VAL A 618 -16.02 -21.47 -5.41
N PRO A 619 -17.36 -21.59 -5.42
CA PRO A 619 -18.25 -21.09 -4.35
C PRO A 619 -17.86 -21.54 -2.92
N VAL A 620 -18.14 -20.73 -1.88
CA VAL A 620 -17.75 -21.03 -0.48
C VAL A 620 -18.38 -22.31 0.08
N ASN A 621 -19.52 -22.72 -0.47
CA ASN A 621 -20.24 -23.95 -0.13
C ASN A 621 -19.82 -25.15 -0.99
N GLN A 622 -18.78 -25.02 -1.83
CA GLN A 622 -18.26 -26.09 -2.68
C GLN A 622 -16.76 -26.31 -2.47
N THR A 623 -16.30 -27.50 -2.83
CA THR A 623 -14.89 -27.88 -2.80
C THR A 623 -14.61 -28.70 -4.04
N LEU A 624 -13.54 -28.38 -4.77
CA LEU A 624 -13.08 -29.21 -5.88
C LEU A 624 -12.67 -30.59 -5.34
N LYS A 625 -13.10 -31.62 -6.06
CA LYS A 625 -12.76 -33.03 -5.85
C LYS A 625 -12.32 -33.62 -7.18
N GLU A 626 -11.78 -34.83 -7.18
CA GLU A 626 -11.54 -35.55 -8.43
C GLU A 626 -12.86 -35.90 -9.13
N GLY A 627 -12.83 -35.85 -10.47
CA GLY A 627 -14.02 -35.96 -11.32
C GLY A 627 -14.48 -34.62 -11.91
N ALA A 628 -15.54 -34.66 -12.72
CA ALA A 628 -16.06 -33.50 -13.42
C ALA A 628 -16.97 -32.65 -12.52
N VAL A 629 -16.81 -31.32 -12.58
CA VAL A 629 -17.62 -30.33 -11.85
C VAL A 629 -17.96 -29.19 -12.80
N ARG A 630 -19.18 -28.65 -12.72
CA ARG A 630 -19.71 -27.68 -13.68
C ARG A 630 -20.43 -26.53 -12.97
N PHE A 631 -20.14 -25.30 -13.40
CA PHE A 631 -20.64 -24.06 -12.85
C PHE A 631 -21.43 -23.31 -13.93
N ASP A 632 -22.75 -23.38 -13.82
CA ASP A 632 -23.71 -22.92 -14.84
C ASP A 632 -24.15 -21.45 -14.69
N ARG A 633 -23.71 -20.79 -13.62
CA ARG A 633 -23.72 -19.33 -13.44
C ARG A 633 -22.34 -18.92 -12.95
N VAL A 634 -21.85 -17.82 -13.51
CA VAL A 634 -20.61 -17.15 -13.11
C VAL A 634 -20.87 -15.69 -12.79
N ALA A 635 -19.93 -15.05 -12.09
CA ALA A 635 -19.83 -13.60 -11.93
C ALA A 635 -18.36 -13.18 -12.03
N SER A 636 -18.09 -11.87 -12.19
CA SER A 636 -16.71 -11.33 -12.16
C SER A 636 -15.94 -11.82 -10.93
N ALA A 637 -14.66 -12.19 -11.13
CA ALA A 637 -13.82 -12.97 -10.21
C ALA A 637 -13.38 -12.29 -8.88
N ALA A 638 -14.30 -11.63 -8.18
CA ALA A 638 -14.10 -11.07 -6.84
C ALA A 638 -15.39 -10.92 -5.99
N VAL A 639 -16.58 -11.07 -6.59
CA VAL A 639 -17.78 -10.34 -6.12
C VAL A 639 -18.70 -11.12 -5.17
N GLU A 640 -19.07 -12.36 -5.48
CA GLU A 640 -20.05 -13.14 -4.70
C GLU A 640 -19.37 -14.31 -3.96
N PRO A 641 -19.71 -14.59 -2.67
CA PRO A 641 -19.20 -15.78 -1.98
C PRO A 641 -19.74 -17.09 -2.56
N ASP A 642 -21.01 -17.13 -2.96
CA ASP A 642 -21.79 -18.34 -3.27
C ASP A 642 -22.02 -18.58 -4.77
N VAL A 643 -21.44 -17.76 -5.65
CA VAL A 643 -21.41 -17.95 -7.10
C VAL A 643 -19.97 -18.22 -7.55
N ALA A 644 -19.82 -18.93 -8.67
CA ALA A 644 -18.52 -19.21 -9.22
C ALA A 644 -17.93 -17.94 -9.86
N GLY A 645 -16.68 -17.61 -9.55
CA GLY A 645 -15.98 -16.54 -10.24
C GLY A 645 -15.56 -17.00 -11.63
N LEU A 646 -15.69 -16.13 -12.62
CA LEU A 646 -15.02 -16.20 -13.91
C LEU A 646 -14.50 -14.81 -14.27
N HIS A 647 -13.23 -14.70 -14.61
CA HIS A 647 -12.67 -13.54 -15.28
C HIS A 647 -11.47 -13.97 -16.13
N TRP A 648 -11.58 -13.77 -17.44
CA TRP A 648 -10.51 -13.98 -18.41
C TRP A 648 -10.22 -12.68 -19.14
N SER A 649 -8.94 -12.32 -19.20
CA SER A 649 -8.43 -11.10 -19.83
C SER A 649 -7.05 -11.35 -20.45
N GLY A 650 -6.65 -10.54 -21.43
CA GLY A 650 -5.34 -10.63 -22.07
C GLY A 650 -5.28 -9.89 -23.39
N ALA A 651 -4.10 -9.88 -24.02
CA ALA A 651 -3.84 -9.17 -25.28
C ALA A 651 -4.35 -7.71 -25.25
N GLY A 652 -4.08 -7.02 -24.12
CA GLY A 652 -4.51 -5.64 -23.85
C GLY A 652 -5.98 -5.43 -23.48
N ARG A 653 -6.79 -6.49 -23.39
CA ARG A 653 -8.26 -6.44 -23.32
C ARG A 653 -8.83 -7.25 -22.16
N GLY A 654 -9.99 -6.86 -21.65
CA GLY A 654 -10.69 -7.51 -20.54
C GLY A 654 -12.12 -6.99 -20.44
N CYS A 655 -13.03 -7.76 -19.82
CA CYS A 655 -14.38 -7.29 -19.55
C CYS A 655 -14.40 -6.37 -18.31
N THR A 656 -15.22 -5.32 -18.32
CA THR A 656 -15.56 -4.55 -17.11
C THR A 656 -16.49 -5.33 -16.18
N SER A 657 -17.40 -6.13 -16.74
CA SER A 657 -18.24 -7.11 -16.05
C SER A 657 -18.41 -8.38 -16.90
N VAL A 658 -18.52 -9.52 -16.21
CA VAL A 658 -18.92 -10.80 -16.82
C VAL A 658 -20.40 -11.04 -16.50
N ASP A 659 -21.26 -10.65 -17.43
CA ASP A 659 -22.72 -10.64 -17.24
C ASP A 659 -23.33 -12.04 -17.40
N ARG A 660 -22.70 -12.88 -18.23
CA ARG A 660 -23.11 -14.27 -18.52
C ARG A 660 -21.90 -15.15 -18.73
N GLY A 661 -22.02 -16.43 -18.41
CA GLY A 661 -20.99 -17.43 -18.68
C GLY A 661 -21.17 -18.72 -17.91
N SER A 662 -20.31 -19.69 -18.21
CA SER A 662 -20.19 -20.97 -17.52
C SER A 662 -18.73 -21.43 -17.52
N TRP A 663 -18.34 -22.25 -16.55
CA TRP A 663 -17.09 -23.02 -16.64
C TRP A 663 -17.24 -24.40 -16.02
N SER A 664 -16.47 -25.35 -16.52
CA SER A 664 -16.41 -26.71 -15.99
C SER A 664 -14.97 -27.17 -15.86
N VAL A 665 -14.71 -27.97 -14.83
CA VAL A 665 -13.57 -28.87 -14.76
C VAL A 665 -14.04 -30.21 -15.32
N GLU A 666 -13.47 -30.65 -16.42
CA GLU A 666 -13.80 -31.92 -17.10
C GLU A 666 -13.01 -33.09 -16.51
N GLY A 667 -11.80 -32.83 -16.05
CA GLY A 667 -10.90 -33.77 -15.39
C GLY A 667 -10.02 -33.07 -14.37
N LEU A 668 -9.83 -33.68 -13.21
CA LEU A 668 -9.00 -33.14 -12.13
C LEU A 668 -8.36 -34.29 -11.35
N LYS A 669 -7.04 -34.20 -11.12
CA LYS A 669 -6.24 -35.19 -10.39
C LYS A 669 -5.31 -34.51 -9.40
N TRP A 670 -5.11 -35.09 -8.22
CA TRP A 670 -4.32 -34.48 -7.14
C TRP A 670 -3.20 -35.38 -6.59
N SER A 671 -2.23 -34.75 -5.93
CA SER A 671 -1.26 -35.38 -5.03
C SER A 671 -1.07 -34.48 -3.82
N GLY A 672 -1.73 -34.83 -2.70
CA GLY A 672 -1.86 -33.91 -1.57
C GLY A 672 -2.59 -32.64 -1.98
N GLU A 673 -2.00 -31.47 -1.73
CA GLU A 673 -2.55 -30.17 -2.16
C GLU A 673 -2.14 -29.75 -3.58
N GLN A 674 -1.29 -30.52 -4.27
CA GLN A 674 -0.85 -30.22 -5.63
C GLN A 674 -1.81 -30.81 -6.67
N VAL A 675 -2.21 -30.01 -7.66
CA VAL A 675 -2.90 -30.48 -8.87
C VAL A 675 -1.89 -31.20 -9.77
N LEU A 676 -2.10 -32.49 -10.02
CA LEU A 676 -1.33 -33.26 -11.00
C LEU A 676 -1.81 -32.97 -12.42
N SER A 677 -3.12 -32.92 -12.65
CA SER A 677 -3.67 -32.45 -13.92
C SER A 677 -5.03 -31.78 -13.77
N ALA A 678 -5.33 -30.82 -14.63
CA ALA A 678 -6.62 -30.16 -14.72
C ALA A 678 -7.02 -29.88 -16.18
N ASP A 679 -8.20 -30.36 -16.56
CA ASP A 679 -8.87 -30.06 -17.82
C ASP A 679 -10.04 -29.12 -17.53
N LEU A 680 -10.04 -27.90 -18.07
CA LEU A 680 -11.13 -26.93 -17.93
C LEU A 680 -11.67 -26.49 -19.28
N ALA A 681 -12.96 -26.18 -19.32
CA ALA A 681 -13.61 -25.49 -20.44
C ALA A 681 -14.47 -24.33 -19.91
N PHE A 682 -14.52 -23.21 -20.61
CA PHE A 682 -15.29 -22.03 -20.18
C PHE A 682 -15.91 -21.22 -21.34
N VAL A 683 -16.94 -20.47 -20.99
CA VAL A 683 -17.66 -19.52 -21.84
C VAL A 683 -17.83 -18.22 -21.06
N GLN A 684 -17.34 -17.10 -21.58
CA GLN A 684 -17.42 -15.77 -20.97
C GLN A 684 -18.08 -14.77 -21.93
N TYR A 685 -19.07 -14.02 -21.48
CA TYR A 685 -19.61 -12.86 -22.18
C TYR A 685 -19.24 -11.59 -21.41
N CYS A 686 -18.63 -10.62 -22.08
CA CYS A 686 -18.60 -9.24 -21.57
C CYS A 686 -19.98 -8.60 -21.69
N ALA A 687 -20.22 -7.50 -20.98
CA ALA A 687 -21.43 -6.70 -21.11
C ALA A 687 -21.79 -6.37 -22.58
N GLY A 688 -23.06 -6.56 -22.93
CA GLY A 688 -23.61 -6.32 -24.27
C GLY A 688 -23.30 -7.38 -25.34
N ALA A 689 -22.29 -8.23 -25.15
CA ALA A 689 -21.84 -9.18 -26.18
C ALA A 689 -22.85 -10.31 -26.45
N GLN A 690 -23.03 -10.64 -27.73
CA GLN A 690 -23.88 -11.73 -28.23
C GLN A 690 -23.08 -13.01 -28.49
N SER A 691 -21.81 -12.89 -28.84
CA SER A 691 -20.85 -14.00 -28.90
C SER A 691 -19.93 -14.01 -27.67
N PRO A 692 -19.55 -15.19 -27.16
CA PRO A 692 -18.62 -15.29 -26.04
C PRO A 692 -17.16 -15.42 -26.48
N LEU A 693 -16.26 -15.14 -25.53
CA LEU A 693 -14.97 -15.82 -25.47
C LEU A 693 -15.19 -17.26 -24.96
N LYS A 694 -14.71 -18.24 -25.71
CA LYS A 694 -14.60 -19.64 -25.26
C LYS A 694 -13.15 -19.96 -24.96
N GLY A 695 -12.92 -20.86 -24.02
CA GLY A 695 -11.57 -21.38 -23.77
C GLY A 695 -11.56 -22.82 -23.29
N TRP A 696 -10.44 -23.49 -23.58
CA TRP A 696 -10.11 -24.84 -23.16
C TRP A 696 -8.69 -24.85 -22.63
N ILE A 697 -8.52 -25.36 -21.41
CA ILE A 697 -7.26 -25.39 -20.70
C ILE A 697 -6.94 -26.84 -20.39
N HIS A 698 -5.72 -27.26 -20.69
CA HIS A 698 -5.15 -28.50 -20.18
C HIS A 698 -3.88 -28.15 -19.40
N TRP A 699 -3.77 -28.70 -18.21
CA TRP A 699 -2.62 -28.52 -17.34
C TRP A 699 -2.15 -29.87 -16.82
N GLU A 700 -0.86 -30.17 -16.91
CA GLU A 700 -0.24 -31.37 -16.31
C GLU A 700 1.08 -31.04 -15.59
N THR A 701 1.35 -31.71 -14.47
CA THR A 701 2.61 -31.58 -13.70
C THR A 701 3.21 -32.95 -13.33
N PRO A 702 4.55 -33.09 -13.24
CA PRO A 702 5.56 -32.07 -13.56
C PRO A 702 5.59 -31.75 -15.06
N GLU A 703 5.72 -30.47 -15.41
CA GLU A 703 5.69 -30.00 -16.80
C GLU A 703 6.85 -30.64 -17.60
N PRO A 704 6.58 -31.55 -18.57
CA PRO A 704 7.66 -32.31 -19.21
C PRO A 704 8.43 -31.52 -20.27
N ILE A 705 7.83 -30.44 -20.76
CA ILE A 705 8.25 -29.71 -21.95
C ILE A 705 8.70 -28.30 -21.53
N LYS A 706 9.89 -27.92 -22.00
CA LYS A 706 10.41 -26.55 -21.92
C LYS A 706 10.24 -25.91 -23.30
N PRO A 707 10.31 -24.57 -23.43
CA PRO A 707 10.47 -23.93 -24.72
C PRO A 707 11.60 -24.56 -25.53
N ASP A 708 11.43 -24.61 -26.85
CA ASP A 708 12.44 -25.18 -27.75
C ASP A 708 13.76 -24.40 -27.68
N ASP A 709 14.87 -25.10 -27.87
CA ASP A 709 16.19 -24.46 -27.94
C ASP A 709 16.35 -23.64 -29.24
N PRO A 710 17.22 -22.60 -29.25
CA PRO A 710 17.50 -21.82 -30.46
C PRO A 710 17.90 -22.70 -31.64
N VAL A 711 17.41 -22.38 -32.83
CA VAL A 711 17.60 -23.25 -34.02
C VAL A 711 19.09 -23.33 -34.37
N TYR A 712 19.66 -24.52 -34.20
CA TYR A 712 21.09 -24.79 -34.38
C TYR A 712 21.32 -25.98 -35.34
N PRO A 713 22.18 -25.86 -36.36
CA PRO A 713 22.91 -24.65 -36.76
C PRO A 713 21.95 -23.56 -37.28
N PRO A 714 22.31 -22.26 -37.17
CA PRO A 714 21.54 -21.18 -37.77
C PRO A 714 21.42 -21.35 -39.30
N PRO A 715 20.27 -21.02 -39.91
CA PRO A 715 20.13 -20.99 -41.37
C PRO A 715 21.18 -20.10 -42.04
N ALA A 716 21.70 -20.58 -43.17
CA ALA A 716 22.86 -20.01 -43.87
C ALA A 716 22.52 -18.79 -44.74
N ASP A 717 21.24 -18.60 -45.05
CA ASP A 717 20.64 -17.52 -45.84
C ASP A 717 20.37 -16.25 -45.02
N LEU A 718 20.37 -16.34 -43.69
CA LEU A 718 20.31 -15.19 -42.79
C LEU A 718 21.48 -14.23 -43.02
N TRP A 719 21.21 -12.92 -42.98
CA TRP A 719 22.20 -11.86 -43.20
C TRP A 719 23.49 -12.03 -42.37
N GLN A 720 24.63 -11.75 -43.01
CA GLN A 720 25.97 -11.70 -42.39
C GLN A 720 26.74 -10.50 -42.93
N LEU A 721 27.65 -9.95 -42.13
CA LEU A 721 28.68 -9.05 -42.62
C LEU A 721 29.63 -9.80 -43.57
N PRO A 722 29.85 -9.37 -44.82
CA PRO A 722 30.85 -9.98 -45.70
C PRO A 722 32.24 -9.98 -45.05
N GLU A 723 32.96 -11.10 -45.17
CA GLU A 723 34.25 -11.29 -44.47
C GLU A 723 35.29 -10.20 -44.80
N SER A 724 35.25 -9.64 -46.01
CA SER A 724 36.10 -8.53 -46.44
C SER A 724 35.85 -7.20 -45.71
N LEU A 725 34.74 -7.08 -44.98
CA LEU A 725 34.38 -5.92 -44.15
C LEU A 725 34.45 -6.24 -42.65
N ARG A 726 34.78 -7.48 -42.27
CA ARG A 726 34.81 -7.94 -40.89
C ARG A 726 36.16 -7.59 -40.23
N PRO A 727 36.19 -6.84 -39.11
CA PRO A 727 37.43 -6.60 -38.37
C PRO A 727 38.05 -7.92 -37.90
N ALA A 728 39.31 -8.16 -38.30
CA ALA A 728 40.00 -9.44 -38.09
C ALA A 728 40.14 -9.82 -36.60
N SER A 729 40.23 -8.84 -35.71
CA SER A 729 40.36 -9.02 -34.27
C SER A 729 39.74 -7.85 -33.50
N GLY A 730 39.63 -7.99 -32.16
CA GLY A 730 39.08 -6.95 -31.28
C GLY A 730 37.56 -6.97 -31.14
N THR A 731 37.05 -6.04 -30.33
CA THR A 731 35.61 -5.76 -30.16
C THR A 731 35.16 -4.81 -31.26
N TYR A 732 33.99 -5.06 -31.87
CA TYR A 732 33.35 -4.15 -32.82
C TYR A 732 31.84 -4.37 -32.88
N LEU A 733 31.09 -3.31 -33.24
CA LEU A 733 29.73 -3.43 -33.79
C LEU A 733 29.74 -2.87 -35.21
N PHE A 734 29.37 -3.70 -36.19
CA PHE A 734 28.98 -3.22 -37.52
C PHE A 734 27.46 -3.05 -37.57
N LEU A 735 27.00 -1.95 -38.15
CA LEU A 735 25.59 -1.65 -38.38
C LEU A 735 25.34 -1.39 -39.87
N HIS A 736 24.37 -2.09 -40.46
CA HIS A 736 23.82 -1.78 -41.79
C HIS A 736 22.44 -1.15 -41.62
N SER A 737 22.35 0.15 -41.89
CA SER A 737 21.07 0.85 -42.03
C SER A 737 20.83 1.13 -43.52
N PRO A 738 19.94 0.40 -44.20
CA PRO A 738 19.59 0.68 -45.59
C PRO A 738 18.73 1.96 -45.69
N SER A 739 18.68 2.57 -46.87
CA SER A 739 17.90 3.80 -47.09
C SER A 739 16.42 3.56 -46.75
N GLY A 740 15.86 4.39 -45.86
CA GLY A 740 14.51 4.24 -45.31
C GLY A 740 14.40 3.41 -44.02
N ALA A 741 15.50 2.85 -43.49
CA ALA A 741 15.52 2.29 -42.14
C ALA A 741 15.48 3.42 -41.09
N PHE A 742 14.65 3.25 -40.06
CA PHE A 742 14.44 4.28 -39.04
C PHE A 742 15.67 4.45 -38.13
N ILE A 743 16.22 3.34 -37.64
CA ILE A 743 17.44 3.28 -36.83
C ILE A 743 18.66 3.36 -37.74
N GLY A 744 19.58 4.30 -37.48
CA GLY A 744 20.84 4.47 -38.22
C GLY A 744 20.82 5.42 -39.42
N ASP A 745 19.67 6.03 -39.74
CA ASP A 745 19.51 7.08 -40.77
C ASP A 745 19.94 6.69 -42.19
N GLY A 746 19.84 5.41 -42.55
CA GLY A 746 20.27 4.92 -43.86
C GLY A 746 21.79 4.95 -44.05
N GLN A 747 22.56 4.96 -42.95
CA GLN A 747 24.02 4.98 -42.95
C GLN A 747 24.59 3.71 -42.30
N ASN A 748 25.59 3.10 -42.96
CA ASN A 748 26.41 2.07 -42.32
C ASN A 748 27.31 2.69 -41.25
N ARG A 749 27.52 1.98 -40.14
CA ARG A 749 28.42 2.41 -39.04
C ARG A 749 29.32 1.26 -38.60
N VAL A 750 30.52 1.61 -38.12
CA VAL A 750 31.44 0.67 -37.47
C VAL A 750 31.93 1.30 -36.17
N LEU A 751 31.50 0.74 -35.04
CA LEU A 751 31.95 1.14 -33.72
C LEU A 751 33.10 0.20 -33.29
N THR A 752 34.21 0.77 -32.82
CA THR A 752 35.38 0.03 -32.28
C THR A 752 35.90 0.75 -31.03
N PRO A 753 36.71 0.09 -30.17
CA PRO A 753 37.37 0.75 -29.03
C PRO A 753 38.15 2.03 -29.36
N ASP A 754 38.54 2.24 -30.62
CA ASP A 754 39.25 3.44 -31.08
C ASP A 754 38.34 4.67 -31.23
N ASN A 755 37.03 4.45 -31.41
CA ASN A 755 36.04 5.52 -31.63
C ASN A 755 34.86 5.52 -30.64
N SER A 756 34.65 4.41 -29.90
CA SER A 756 33.50 4.20 -29.03
C SER A 756 33.88 3.42 -27.77
N SER A 757 33.31 3.78 -26.62
CA SER A 757 33.36 2.91 -25.44
C SER A 757 32.30 1.80 -25.53
N PHE A 758 32.58 0.64 -24.93
CA PHE A 758 31.68 -0.52 -24.87
C PHE A 758 31.50 -0.94 -23.41
N LYS A 759 30.25 -1.03 -22.94
CA LYS A 759 29.92 -1.45 -21.57
C LYS A 759 28.81 -2.49 -21.59
N LEU A 760 29.18 -3.75 -21.36
CA LEU A 760 28.22 -4.82 -21.11
C LEU A 760 27.77 -4.78 -19.64
N GLN A 761 26.47 -4.93 -19.39
CA GLN A 761 25.90 -5.06 -18.05
C GLN A 761 24.70 -6.03 -18.02
N PRO A 762 24.40 -6.68 -16.89
CA PRO A 762 23.21 -7.53 -16.76
C PRO A 762 21.91 -6.75 -17.02
N TYR A 763 20.96 -7.39 -17.71
CA TYR A 763 19.65 -6.79 -17.99
C TYR A 763 18.55 -7.87 -17.98
N LEU A 764 17.65 -7.81 -16.99
CA LEU A 764 16.65 -8.84 -16.72
C LEU A 764 17.29 -10.25 -16.63
N THR A 765 16.93 -11.18 -17.52
CA THR A 765 17.55 -12.52 -17.63
C THR A 765 18.71 -12.59 -18.64
N GLY A 766 19.01 -11.49 -19.33
CA GLY A 766 20.05 -11.39 -20.36
C GLY A 766 21.01 -10.22 -20.12
N PHE A 767 21.33 -9.48 -21.17
CA PHE A 767 22.32 -8.40 -21.13
C PHE A 767 21.91 -7.16 -21.90
N GLU A 768 22.45 -6.02 -21.47
CA GLU A 768 22.46 -4.76 -22.20
C GLU A 768 23.91 -4.40 -22.53
N LEU A 769 24.20 -4.15 -23.81
CA LEU A 769 25.44 -3.56 -24.27
C LEU A 769 25.19 -2.08 -24.59
N GLN A 770 25.80 -1.20 -23.81
CA GLN A 770 25.83 0.23 -24.05
C GLN A 770 27.08 0.59 -24.87
N MET A 771 26.95 1.45 -25.87
CA MET A 771 28.05 1.92 -26.71
C MET A 771 27.97 3.45 -26.90
N GLN A 772 29.07 4.17 -26.66
CA GLN A 772 29.10 5.63 -26.72
C GLN A 772 30.07 6.12 -27.80
N GLU A 773 29.53 6.65 -28.91
CA GLU A 773 30.25 7.21 -30.07
C GLU A 773 30.22 8.75 -29.95
N GLY A 774 31.17 9.32 -29.19
CA GLY A 774 31.18 10.76 -28.90
C GLY A 774 29.96 11.20 -28.10
N SER A 775 29.08 12.02 -28.69
CA SER A 775 27.78 12.39 -28.10
C SER A 775 26.66 11.37 -28.37
N ARG A 776 26.84 10.45 -29.32
CA ARG A 776 25.85 9.43 -29.64
C ARG A 776 25.90 8.29 -28.64
N PHE A 777 24.74 7.92 -28.13
CA PHE A 777 24.54 6.72 -27.34
C PHE A 777 23.81 5.68 -28.19
N TRP A 778 24.28 4.43 -28.14
CA TRP A 778 23.71 3.25 -28.77
C TRP A 778 23.49 2.16 -27.72
N MET A 779 22.45 1.36 -27.89
CA MET A 779 22.04 0.32 -26.96
C MET A 779 21.60 -0.93 -27.73
N LEU A 780 22.11 -2.09 -27.31
CA LEU A 780 21.63 -3.41 -27.71
C LEU A 780 21.20 -4.16 -26.46
N ARG A 781 19.99 -4.73 -26.47
CA ARG A 781 19.49 -5.64 -25.43
C ARG A 781 19.15 -6.98 -26.05
N ALA A 782 19.53 -8.05 -25.36
CA ALA A 782 19.11 -9.40 -25.71
C ALA A 782 18.65 -10.14 -24.45
N LEU A 783 17.59 -10.95 -24.60
CA LEU A 783 17.08 -11.88 -23.59
C LEU A 783 17.12 -13.32 -24.13
N PRO A 784 17.56 -14.30 -23.32
CA PRO A 784 17.61 -15.71 -23.72
C PRO A 784 16.21 -16.33 -23.73
N ILE A 785 16.11 -17.58 -24.21
CA ILE A 785 14.92 -18.40 -24.04
C ILE A 785 14.88 -18.87 -22.58
N GLY A 786 13.76 -18.62 -21.91
CA GLY A 786 13.55 -18.84 -20.49
C GLY A 786 14.44 -17.96 -19.61
N SER A 787 15.09 -18.58 -18.62
CA SER A 787 16.00 -17.95 -17.65
C SER A 787 17.38 -18.63 -17.62
N GLY A 788 17.73 -19.37 -18.67
CA GLY A 788 19.03 -20.02 -18.83
C GLY A 788 20.08 -19.10 -19.47
N PRO A 789 21.34 -19.56 -19.58
CA PRO A 789 22.34 -18.87 -20.41
C PRO A 789 21.92 -18.89 -21.88
N PHE A 790 22.48 -17.98 -22.67
CA PHE A 790 22.34 -18.02 -24.13
C PHE A 790 23.03 -19.27 -24.69
N LYS A 791 22.46 -19.81 -25.77
CA LYS A 791 22.99 -20.93 -26.53
C LYS A 791 23.30 -20.45 -27.94
N PRO A 792 24.36 -20.96 -28.60
CA PRO A 792 24.56 -20.74 -30.03
C PRO A 792 23.33 -21.22 -30.83
N GLY A 793 22.91 -20.45 -31.83
CA GLY A 793 21.69 -20.72 -32.59
C GLY A 793 20.90 -19.46 -32.96
N LEU A 794 19.86 -19.65 -33.77
CA LEU A 794 18.90 -18.63 -34.18
C LEU A 794 17.77 -18.48 -33.15
N TYR A 795 17.57 -17.25 -32.69
CA TYR A 795 16.43 -16.76 -31.93
C TYR A 795 15.50 -16.02 -32.91
N ALA A 796 14.48 -16.72 -33.43
CA ALA A 796 13.59 -16.22 -34.47
C ALA A 796 12.28 -15.65 -33.93
N GLY A 797 11.70 -14.66 -34.62
CA GLY A 797 10.39 -14.11 -34.27
C GLY A 797 10.37 -13.46 -32.88
N VAL A 798 11.47 -12.79 -32.52
CA VAL A 798 11.62 -12.10 -31.23
C VAL A 798 10.95 -10.73 -31.28
N LEU A 799 10.40 -10.34 -30.13
CA LEU A 799 9.84 -9.01 -29.87
C LEU A 799 10.83 -8.20 -29.02
N GLY A 800 10.54 -6.92 -28.80
CA GLY A 800 11.32 -6.04 -27.91
C GLY A 800 11.50 -6.58 -26.50
N SER A 801 12.55 -6.17 -25.80
CA SER A 801 12.91 -6.80 -24.51
C SER A 801 11.89 -6.55 -23.38
N THR A 802 11.05 -5.52 -23.51
CA THR A 802 9.90 -5.25 -22.62
C THR A 802 8.73 -6.24 -22.83
N ASP A 803 8.48 -6.60 -24.08
CA ASP A 803 7.29 -7.36 -24.52
C ASP A 803 7.65 -8.80 -24.96
N ALA A 804 8.92 -9.16 -24.83
CA ALA A 804 9.54 -10.41 -25.21
C ALA A 804 8.70 -11.63 -24.85
N ASN A 805 8.55 -12.57 -25.78
CA ASN A 805 8.01 -13.89 -25.48
C ASN A 805 9.14 -14.72 -24.86
N PRO A 806 9.08 -15.14 -23.58
CA PRO A 806 10.17 -15.89 -22.96
C PRO A 806 10.42 -17.27 -23.57
N ALA A 807 9.50 -17.78 -24.40
CA ALA A 807 9.72 -19.00 -25.18
C ALA A 807 10.56 -18.77 -26.47
N ARG A 808 10.77 -17.51 -26.89
CA ARG A 808 11.63 -17.14 -28.04
C ARG A 808 12.81 -16.24 -27.67
N GLY A 809 12.77 -15.62 -26.49
CA GLY A 809 13.69 -14.54 -26.10
C GLY A 809 13.18 -13.17 -26.57
N GLY A 810 14.05 -12.17 -26.51
CA GLY A 810 13.71 -10.79 -26.85
C GLY A 810 14.92 -9.99 -27.29
N PHE A 811 14.71 -8.95 -28.09
CA PHE A 811 15.78 -8.14 -28.67
C PHE A 811 15.36 -6.69 -28.91
N ASP A 812 16.15 -5.73 -28.41
CA ASP A 812 16.06 -4.33 -28.80
C ASP A 812 17.40 -3.87 -29.39
N PHE A 813 17.35 -3.05 -30.43
CA PHE A 813 18.48 -2.22 -30.86
C PHE A 813 18.03 -0.77 -31.09
N GLY A 814 18.83 0.18 -30.62
CA GLY A 814 18.54 1.61 -30.77
C GLY A 814 19.76 2.49 -30.56
N GLY A 815 19.63 3.78 -30.87
CA GLY A 815 20.67 4.77 -30.67
C GLY A 815 20.44 6.06 -31.45
N ASP A 816 21.31 7.05 -31.22
CA ASP A 816 21.20 8.42 -31.75
C ASP A 816 19.79 9.03 -31.52
N SER A 817 19.28 8.87 -30.29
CA SER A 817 17.92 9.24 -29.85
C SER A 817 16.75 8.52 -30.54
N LYS A 818 16.99 7.36 -31.18
CA LYS A 818 15.95 6.53 -31.81
C LYS A 818 15.83 5.13 -31.22
N ALA A 819 14.59 4.67 -31.07
CA ALA A 819 14.20 3.30 -30.74
C ALA A 819 12.84 2.99 -31.39
N CYS A 820 12.54 1.71 -31.64
CA CYS A 820 11.19 1.29 -32.06
C CYS A 820 10.22 1.32 -30.86
N ASN A 821 8.92 1.40 -31.12
CA ASN A 821 7.87 1.10 -30.12
C ASN A 821 7.45 -0.37 -30.20
N SER A 822 7.42 -0.94 -31.42
CA SER A 822 7.22 -2.36 -31.68
C SER A 822 8.37 -2.91 -32.54
N PRO A 823 9.55 -3.19 -31.95
CA PRO A 823 10.63 -3.88 -32.65
C PRO A 823 10.30 -5.36 -32.84
N GLN A 824 10.60 -5.88 -34.04
CA GLN A 824 10.46 -7.30 -34.38
C GLN A 824 11.58 -7.76 -35.30
N GLY A 825 12.04 -9.01 -35.15
CA GLY A 825 13.04 -9.60 -36.04
C GLY A 825 13.63 -10.91 -35.52
N TRP A 826 14.96 -11.03 -35.64
CA TRP A 826 15.73 -12.18 -35.19
C TRP A 826 17.15 -11.81 -34.75
N PHE A 827 17.74 -12.62 -33.89
CA PHE A 827 19.19 -12.61 -33.69
C PHE A 827 19.76 -14.03 -33.69
N VAL A 828 21.03 -14.15 -34.04
CA VAL A 828 21.81 -15.39 -34.00
C VAL A 828 22.95 -15.16 -33.03
N ILE A 829 23.12 -16.06 -32.07
CA ILE A 829 24.38 -16.20 -31.33
C ILE A 829 25.24 -17.16 -32.16
N ASP A 830 26.25 -16.64 -32.86
CA ASP A 830 27.19 -17.45 -33.63
C ASP A 830 28.20 -18.12 -32.68
N SER A 831 28.68 -17.40 -31.66
CA SER A 831 29.45 -17.96 -30.55
C SER A 831 29.25 -17.18 -29.24
N ILE A 832 29.39 -17.84 -28.09
CA ILE A 832 29.41 -17.18 -26.77
C ILE A 832 30.34 -17.93 -25.81
N SER A 833 30.98 -17.21 -24.90
CA SER A 833 31.79 -17.74 -23.80
C SER A 833 31.44 -17.04 -22.50
N TYR A 834 31.64 -17.74 -21.38
CA TYR A 834 31.24 -17.30 -20.05
C TYR A 834 32.42 -17.27 -19.06
N ALA A 835 32.37 -16.37 -18.09
CA ALA A 835 33.22 -16.33 -16.91
C ALA A 835 32.30 -16.36 -15.67
N GLY A 836 32.14 -17.55 -15.07
CA GLY A 836 31.04 -17.79 -14.14
C GLY A 836 29.69 -17.74 -14.87
N SER A 837 28.77 -16.91 -14.39
CA SER A 837 27.46 -16.67 -15.02
C SER A 837 27.44 -15.49 -16.00
N GLU A 838 28.51 -14.68 -16.07
CA GLU A 838 28.58 -13.50 -16.95
C GLU A 838 29.21 -13.85 -18.30
N PRO A 839 28.72 -13.32 -19.44
CA PRO A 839 29.42 -13.44 -20.71
C PRO A 839 30.82 -12.82 -20.65
N SER A 840 31.80 -13.50 -21.26
CA SER A 840 33.20 -13.04 -21.40
C SER A 840 33.59 -12.79 -22.85
N ALA A 841 32.91 -13.42 -23.80
CA ALA A 841 32.94 -13.10 -25.22
C ALA A 841 31.60 -13.43 -25.89
N ILE A 842 31.18 -12.63 -26.86
CA ILE A 842 29.94 -12.80 -27.64
C ILE A 842 30.26 -12.52 -29.11
N GLU A 843 29.85 -13.40 -30.01
CA GLU A 843 29.71 -13.12 -31.44
C GLU A 843 28.24 -13.34 -31.82
N MET A 844 27.59 -12.30 -32.30
CA MET A 844 26.18 -12.34 -32.66
C MET A 844 25.87 -11.45 -33.86
N ARG A 845 24.80 -11.79 -34.58
CA ARG A 845 24.28 -11.02 -35.72
C ARG A 845 22.77 -10.93 -35.64
N PHE A 846 22.19 -9.84 -36.11
CA PHE A 846 20.76 -9.56 -35.94
C PHE A 846 20.14 -8.82 -37.12
N GLU A 847 18.82 -8.89 -37.18
CA GLU A 847 17.93 -8.11 -38.03
C GLU A 847 16.79 -7.60 -37.16
N MET A 848 16.44 -6.31 -37.28
CA MET A 848 15.33 -5.72 -36.54
C MET A 848 14.59 -4.69 -37.41
N SER A 849 13.27 -4.79 -37.44
CA SER A 849 12.37 -3.81 -38.06
C SER A 849 11.56 -3.08 -36.97
N CYS A 850 11.26 -1.79 -37.18
CA CYS A 850 10.30 -1.07 -36.36
C CYS A 850 8.90 -1.13 -37.00
N GLU A 851 7.88 -1.29 -36.15
CA GLU A 851 6.45 -1.14 -36.49
C GLU A 851 5.96 -2.02 -37.65
N MET A 852 6.66 -3.14 -37.93
CA MET A 852 6.44 -4.06 -39.06
C MET A 852 6.44 -3.38 -40.45
N ARG A 853 7.01 -2.17 -40.58
CA ARG A 853 6.86 -1.33 -41.79
C ARG A 853 8.12 -0.58 -42.24
N SER A 854 9.12 -0.42 -41.38
CA SER A 854 10.41 0.16 -41.79
C SER A 854 11.29 -0.89 -42.49
N MET A 855 12.19 -0.46 -43.37
CA MET A 855 13.30 -1.33 -43.80
C MET A 855 14.07 -1.81 -42.55
N PRO A 856 14.44 -3.09 -42.46
CA PRO A 856 15.15 -3.61 -41.29
C PRO A 856 16.56 -3.03 -41.20
N VAL A 857 17.05 -2.87 -39.97
CA VAL A 857 18.45 -2.62 -39.66
C VAL A 857 19.12 -3.95 -39.35
N HIS A 858 20.30 -4.20 -39.92
CA HIS A 858 21.12 -5.38 -39.60
C HIS A 858 22.34 -4.98 -38.79
N GLY A 859 22.88 -5.89 -38.00
CA GLY A 859 24.18 -5.69 -37.37
C GLY A 859 24.92 -6.98 -37.06
N GLN A 860 26.25 -6.87 -36.96
CA GLN A 860 27.10 -7.95 -36.44
C GLN A 860 28.01 -7.39 -35.34
N LEU A 861 27.93 -8.01 -34.17
CA LEU A 861 28.68 -7.68 -32.97
C LEU A 861 29.73 -8.78 -32.73
N ARG A 862 30.97 -8.37 -32.47
CA ARG A 862 31.96 -9.15 -31.73
C ARG A 862 32.29 -8.36 -30.47
N TRP A 863 32.06 -8.93 -29.30
CA TRP A 863 32.42 -8.34 -28.02
C TRP A 863 33.29 -9.30 -27.22
N ARG A 864 34.30 -8.76 -26.53
CA ARG A 864 35.16 -9.46 -25.57
C ARG A 864 35.41 -8.54 -24.38
N ARG A 865 35.50 -9.14 -23.19
CA ARG A 865 35.77 -8.48 -21.91
C ARG A 865 37.22 -8.02 -21.77
#